data_AF-A0A2T4YLA1-F1
#
_entry.id   AF-A0A2T4YLA1-F1
#
_cell.length_a   1.000
_cell.length_b   1.000
_cell.length_c   1.000
_cell.angle_alpha   90.00
_cell.angle_beta   90.00
_cell.angle_gamma   90.00
#
_symmetry.space_group_name_H-M   'P 1'
#
loop_
_entity.id
_entity.type
_entity.pdbx_description
1 polymer ?
#
loop_
_entity_poly.entity_id
_entity_poly.type
_entity_poly.pdbx_seq_one_letter_code
_entity_poly.pdbx_strand_id
1 'polypeptide(L)'
;MAQPGRWLWGLLPLALLWGTANLFVGDTIERDVGRRAVEAVAAIAGEAPGARPVTAQVDGRDVTISGEALSADGAARAIARLRSEFGVRRALGGLSQVVAQRPYSWSASRQGGVVTLNGFVPDEATAIANVAAAAAALPGLRIDDRQSLAFGAPAGFQAMTKAVLAELPRLATGKVALDDTRFCIEGRADTPDNFLALQAATALARDGFQSVPCALEPPVVAPYRWGVERLAGDTLRLTGFYPSDAARQQILGLLRRTFPGTIGIEDGMKPAAGEPAAFLVKVTRALGDLARLRQGKAELTGDAYALSGDGPATFEACQALRLQIAQGDGPDSVAQASIVCPPEPPPPVETLMPPLPEIPAPVFLPSELPAAPPPAVPAAPAVPLTWSAAIGEDGVALRGLVRDAPARAALLALARGLAPSAAVSDQLILEPNLREEPDYGAATGFALDLLGKLKRGSVSLAGAVLALSGEVANGQAWQELEAALRRQPLPAGLSLGTAGTAAIAVRPYVLSLSADRSGLTLTGALPDAQTRAALLALVEASPLKGRFNDETQILPGAPAGFAAVARMAVTNLLRLDFGSATIADDLVTLRGLTCRDLIKREVETSASTGLPPGYRMDAAIGLRQTGCIVDPPATCQNDLDALTKRNTVLFAQGAAAVTLDAPTERVIAEAVAILTQCPGARITIEGHANSDGDRDGFNNLDLSARRALRVRDELLRRGIDPARLETRGFGTERPLVPHGSADAKPMNRRVQFTVAK
;
A
#
# COMPACT_ATOMS: atom_id res chain seq x y z
N MET A 1 53.82 74.73 -16.37
CA MET A 1 54.25 74.73 -14.96
C MET A 1 53.13 74.13 -14.11
N ALA A 2 53.15 72.82 -13.86
CA ALA A 2 52.30 72.23 -12.84
C ALA A 2 52.93 72.55 -11.48
N GLN A 3 52.17 73.15 -10.55
CA GLN A 3 52.61 73.39 -9.16
C GLN A 3 52.05 72.26 -8.27
N PRO A 4 52.71 71.10 -8.17
CA PRO A 4 52.20 69.94 -7.43
C PRO A 4 51.94 70.24 -5.94
N GLY A 5 52.68 71.20 -5.35
CA GLY A 5 52.50 71.62 -3.96
C GLY A 5 51.13 72.24 -3.64
N ARG A 6 50.42 72.82 -4.63
CA ARG A 6 49.08 73.39 -4.43
C ARG A 6 47.95 72.35 -4.51
N TRP A 7 48.21 71.19 -5.12
CA TRP A 7 47.23 70.10 -5.24
C TRP A 7 47.09 69.28 -3.94
N LEU A 8 48.17 69.20 -3.14
CA LEU A 8 48.18 68.46 -1.87
C LEU A 8 47.14 68.99 -0.87
N TRP A 9 46.91 70.30 -0.83
CA TRP A 9 45.89 70.91 0.03
C TRP A 9 44.47 70.61 -0.43
N GLY A 10 44.24 70.32 -1.71
CA GLY A 10 42.95 69.86 -2.24
C GLY A 10 42.67 68.38 -1.97
N LEU A 11 43.71 67.56 -1.76
CA LEU A 11 43.56 66.14 -1.46
C LEU A 11 43.00 65.87 -0.07
N LEU A 12 43.28 66.73 0.92
CA LEU A 12 42.73 66.61 2.27
C LEU A 12 41.19 66.76 2.34
N PRO A 13 40.57 67.83 1.81
CA PRO A 13 39.12 67.95 1.78
C PRO A 13 38.48 66.93 0.86
N LEU A 14 39.16 66.53 -0.23
CA LEU A 14 38.68 65.46 -1.10
C LEU A 14 38.69 64.09 -0.39
N ALA A 15 39.75 63.77 0.35
CA ALA A 15 39.85 62.55 1.15
C ALA A 15 38.84 62.55 2.31
N LEU A 16 38.59 63.71 2.93
CA LEU A 16 37.57 63.87 3.96
C LEU A 16 36.17 63.65 3.38
N LEU A 17 35.84 64.30 2.25
CA LEU A 17 34.57 64.11 1.54
C LEU A 17 34.39 62.67 1.04
N TRP A 18 35.45 62.05 0.54
CA TRP A 18 35.43 60.65 0.11
C TRP A 18 35.24 59.70 1.29
N GLY A 19 35.91 59.95 2.41
CA GLY A 19 35.77 59.18 3.64
C GLY A 19 34.36 59.30 4.24
N THR A 20 33.82 60.53 4.33
CA THR A 20 32.45 60.75 4.83
C THR A 20 31.41 60.17 3.89
N ALA A 21 31.55 60.31 2.56
CA ALA A 21 30.64 59.70 1.59
C ALA A 21 30.63 58.17 1.71
N ASN A 22 31.79 57.51 1.83
CA ASN A 22 31.82 56.06 2.02
C ASN A 22 31.22 55.62 3.36
N LEU A 23 31.42 56.39 4.43
CA LEU A 23 30.87 56.08 5.76
C LEU A 23 29.34 56.21 5.84
N PHE A 24 28.73 57.13 5.10
CA PHE A 24 27.27 57.38 5.18
C PHE A 24 26.45 56.79 4.03
N VAL A 25 27.07 56.50 2.87
CA VAL A 25 26.36 56.08 1.66
C VAL A 25 26.58 54.58 1.35
N GLY A 26 27.55 53.93 1.99
CA GLY A 26 27.80 52.48 1.82
C GLY A 26 26.56 51.63 2.09
N ASP A 27 25.99 51.75 3.29
CA ASP A 27 24.83 50.94 3.73
C ASP A 27 23.57 51.15 2.87
N THR A 28 23.39 52.33 2.29
CA THR A 28 22.23 52.62 1.43
C THR A 28 22.42 52.04 0.04
N ILE A 29 23.63 52.08 -0.50
CA ILE A 29 23.98 51.43 -1.77
C ILE A 29 23.88 49.91 -1.65
N GLU A 30 24.42 49.32 -0.57
CA GLU A 30 24.38 47.86 -0.37
C GLU A 30 22.96 47.33 -0.25
N ARG A 31 22.07 48.05 0.47
CA ARG A 31 20.65 47.70 0.57
C ARG A 31 19.90 47.82 -0.76
N ASP A 32 20.17 48.86 -1.55
CA ASP A 32 19.55 49.02 -2.87
C ASP A 32 20.02 47.94 -3.85
N VAL A 33 21.33 47.68 -3.92
CA VAL A 33 21.91 46.63 -4.74
C VAL A 33 21.39 45.26 -4.31
N GLY A 34 21.29 44.99 -3.01
CA GLY A 34 20.74 43.75 -2.46
C GLY A 34 19.27 43.54 -2.83
N ARG A 35 18.42 44.57 -2.70
CA ARG A 35 17.01 44.49 -3.07
C ARG A 35 16.83 44.21 -4.56
N ARG A 36 17.52 44.96 -5.44
CA ARG A 36 17.46 44.75 -6.89
C ARG A 36 18.01 43.40 -7.31
N ALA A 37 19.07 42.92 -6.65
CA ALA A 37 19.63 41.60 -6.87
C ALA A 37 18.63 40.48 -6.55
N VAL A 38 17.96 40.56 -5.39
CA VAL A 38 16.93 39.58 -4.99
C VAL A 38 15.76 39.60 -5.97
N GLU A 39 15.22 40.78 -6.30
CA GLU A 39 14.11 40.93 -7.25
C GLU A 39 14.44 40.35 -8.63
N ALA A 40 15.63 40.65 -9.17
CA ALA A 40 16.07 40.18 -10.48
C ALA A 40 16.27 38.66 -10.55
N VAL A 41 16.71 38.05 -9.45
CA VAL A 41 16.99 36.61 -9.36
C VAL A 41 15.73 35.82 -9.06
N ALA A 42 14.89 36.28 -8.13
CA ALA A 42 13.62 35.62 -7.77
C ALA A 42 12.68 35.53 -8.98
N ALA A 43 12.60 36.57 -9.81
CA ALA A 43 11.77 36.58 -11.01
C ALA A 43 12.15 35.49 -12.05
N ILE A 44 13.40 35.01 -12.04
CA ILE A 44 13.92 34.02 -13.00
C ILE A 44 14.03 32.62 -12.38
N ALA A 45 14.37 32.54 -11.09
CA ALA A 45 14.45 31.29 -10.35
C ALA A 45 13.07 30.63 -10.17
N GLY A 46 12.02 31.45 -10.13
CA GLY A 46 10.64 31.06 -9.86
C GLY A 46 10.41 30.81 -8.38
N GLU A 47 9.20 31.09 -7.91
CA GLU A 47 8.77 30.82 -6.54
C GLU A 47 7.81 29.64 -6.52
N ALA A 48 8.03 28.68 -5.61
CA ALA A 48 7.05 27.65 -5.30
C ALA A 48 6.85 27.55 -3.79
N PRO A 49 5.63 27.22 -3.32
CA PRO A 49 5.40 26.91 -1.91
C PRO A 49 6.39 25.86 -1.44
N GLY A 50 7.11 26.15 -0.34
CA GLY A 50 8.14 25.26 0.23
C GLY A 50 9.59 25.54 -0.17
N ALA A 51 9.85 26.27 -1.26
CA ALA A 51 11.22 26.60 -1.68
C ALA A 51 11.88 27.62 -0.75
N ARG A 52 13.17 27.43 -0.45
CA ARG A 52 13.95 28.46 0.26
C ARG A 52 13.98 29.74 -0.57
N PRO A 53 13.47 30.87 -0.03
CA PRO A 53 13.42 32.11 -0.79
C PRO A 53 14.84 32.56 -1.14
N VAL A 54 14.95 33.23 -2.28
CA VAL A 54 16.21 33.81 -2.73
C VAL A 54 16.61 34.91 -1.73
N THR A 55 17.78 34.75 -1.14
CA THR A 55 18.38 35.76 -0.27
C THR A 55 19.71 36.21 -0.86
N ALA A 56 20.03 37.48 -0.68
CA ALA A 56 21.29 38.07 -1.11
C ALA A 56 22.00 38.72 0.08
N GLN A 57 23.28 38.39 0.23
CA GLN A 57 24.20 39.10 1.11
C GLN A 57 25.13 39.95 0.24
N VAL A 58 25.18 41.25 0.53
CA VAL A 58 26.00 42.21 -0.23
C VAL A 58 27.13 42.68 0.66
N ASP A 59 28.35 42.63 0.13
CA ASP A 59 29.54 43.25 0.72
C ASP A 59 30.14 44.20 -0.33
N GLY A 60 29.87 45.49 -0.16
CA GLY A 60 30.14 46.55 -1.13
C GLY A 60 29.43 46.33 -2.48
N ARG A 61 30.11 45.64 -3.40
CA ARG A 61 29.63 45.35 -4.78
C ARG A 61 29.65 43.86 -5.11
N ASP A 62 30.06 43.02 -4.17
CA ASP A 62 30.06 41.57 -4.35
C ASP A 62 28.78 41.03 -3.71
N VAL A 63 27.99 40.32 -4.50
CA VAL A 63 26.69 39.79 -4.09
C VAL A 63 26.78 38.29 -3.99
N THR A 64 26.50 37.74 -2.81
CA THR A 64 26.39 36.31 -2.57
C THR A 64 24.92 35.92 -2.51
N ILE A 65 24.48 35.04 -3.40
CA ILE A 65 23.10 34.55 -3.43
C ILE A 65 23.00 33.13 -2.90
N SER A 66 21.96 32.89 -2.12
CA SER A 66 21.54 31.56 -1.68
C SER A 66 20.02 31.41 -1.81
N GLY A 67 19.55 30.19 -2.05
CA GLY A 67 18.13 29.90 -2.25
C GLY A 67 17.95 28.69 -3.16
N GLU A 68 16.70 28.40 -3.48
CA GLU A 68 16.31 27.26 -4.32
C GLU A 68 15.69 27.75 -5.63
N ALA A 69 15.89 26.98 -6.72
CA ALA A 69 15.34 27.27 -8.03
C ALA A 69 14.56 26.08 -8.57
N LEU A 70 13.47 26.37 -9.31
CA LEU A 70 12.57 25.35 -9.86
C LEU A 70 13.16 24.57 -11.04
N SER A 71 14.29 25.03 -11.59
CA SER A 71 14.99 24.35 -12.68
C SER A 71 16.48 24.72 -12.71
N ALA A 72 17.31 23.79 -13.19
CA ALA A 72 18.74 24.03 -13.44
C ALA A 72 18.97 25.21 -14.41
N ASP A 73 18.16 25.29 -15.47
CA ASP A 73 18.23 26.39 -16.43
C ASP A 73 17.81 27.72 -15.82
N GLY A 74 16.81 27.72 -14.93
CA GLY A 74 16.39 28.89 -14.16
C GLY A 74 17.50 29.40 -13.25
N ALA A 75 18.18 28.51 -12.53
CA ALA A 75 19.32 28.86 -11.68
C ALA A 75 20.46 29.51 -12.49
N ALA A 76 20.84 28.91 -13.62
CA ALA A 76 21.90 29.44 -14.48
C ALA A 76 21.54 30.82 -15.06
N ARG A 77 20.30 30.99 -15.54
CA ARG A 77 19.80 32.28 -16.06
C ARG A 77 19.69 33.35 -14.98
N ALA A 78 19.30 32.99 -13.76
CA ALA A 78 19.19 33.93 -12.66
C ALA A 78 20.56 34.46 -12.22
N ILE A 79 21.58 33.60 -12.17
CA ILE A 79 22.97 34.03 -11.92
C ILE A 79 23.52 34.87 -13.07
N ALA A 80 23.21 34.53 -14.32
CA ALA A 80 23.59 35.34 -15.48
C ALA A 80 22.94 36.74 -15.43
N ARG A 81 21.67 36.83 -15.04
CA ARG A 81 20.97 38.11 -14.85
C ARG A 81 21.59 38.94 -13.74
N LEU A 82 21.90 38.33 -12.60
CA LEU A 82 22.56 39.03 -11.49
C LEU A 82 23.89 39.66 -11.90
N ARG A 83 24.70 38.95 -12.70
CA ARG A 83 25.97 39.48 -13.22
C ARG A 83 25.80 40.68 -14.14
N SER A 84 24.62 40.83 -14.75
CA SER A 84 24.28 41.97 -15.61
C SER A 84 23.62 43.14 -14.87
N GLU A 85 23.29 42.98 -13.57
CA GLU A 85 22.65 44.04 -12.79
C GLU A 85 23.62 45.18 -12.44
N PHE A 86 23.16 46.41 -12.62
CA PHE A 86 23.99 47.60 -12.41
C PHE A 86 24.38 47.74 -10.93
N GLY A 87 25.69 47.75 -10.68
CA GLY A 87 26.28 47.84 -9.34
C GLY A 87 26.95 46.54 -8.88
N VAL A 88 26.60 45.39 -9.47
CA VAL A 88 27.22 44.09 -9.13
C VAL A 88 28.58 43.96 -9.81
N ARG A 89 29.61 43.58 -9.04
CA ARG A 89 30.97 43.30 -9.56
C ARG A 89 31.23 41.80 -9.62
N ARG A 90 30.86 41.07 -8.57
CA ARG A 90 30.96 39.61 -8.50
C ARG A 90 29.66 39.02 -7.99
N ALA A 91 29.26 37.92 -8.59
CA ALA A 91 28.15 37.07 -8.16
C ALA A 91 28.74 35.78 -7.58
N LEU A 92 28.57 35.56 -6.28
CA LEU A 92 29.05 34.40 -5.53
C LEU A 92 27.85 33.57 -5.02
N GLY A 93 28.10 32.31 -4.68
CA GLY A 93 27.04 31.37 -4.27
C GLY A 93 26.31 30.72 -5.44
N GLY A 94 25.12 30.16 -5.19
CA GLY A 94 24.37 29.41 -6.18
C GLY A 94 22.98 29.02 -5.68
N LEU A 95 22.06 28.84 -6.63
CA LEU A 95 20.72 28.33 -6.36
C LEU A 95 20.75 26.80 -6.50
N SER A 96 20.30 26.09 -5.46
CA SER A 96 20.13 24.64 -5.54
C SER A 96 18.87 24.30 -6.32
N GLN A 97 18.99 23.38 -7.29
CA GLN A 97 17.82 22.90 -8.01
C GLN A 97 17.02 21.95 -7.12
N VAL A 98 15.72 22.21 -7.02
CA VAL A 98 14.74 21.30 -6.41
C VAL A 98 13.94 20.60 -7.50
N VAL A 99 13.81 19.29 -7.38
CA VAL A 99 12.97 18.48 -8.28
C VAL A 99 11.59 18.40 -7.65
N ALA A 100 10.57 18.89 -8.37
CA ALA A 100 9.18 18.78 -7.95
C ALA A 100 8.75 17.30 -7.97
N GLN A 101 8.21 16.84 -6.84
CA GLN A 101 7.64 15.50 -6.68
C GLN A 101 6.37 15.39 -7.52
N ARG A 102 6.30 14.37 -8.38
CA ARG A 102 5.11 14.03 -9.16
C ARG A 102 4.89 12.51 -9.18
N PRO A 103 3.68 12.01 -8.91
CA PRO A 103 2.50 12.77 -8.47
C PRO A 103 2.68 13.36 -7.07
N TYR A 104 2.16 14.56 -6.85
CA TYR A 104 2.17 15.23 -5.57
C TYR A 104 0.98 14.73 -4.73
N SER A 105 1.19 13.61 -4.02
CA SER A 105 0.14 12.91 -3.29
C SER A 105 0.08 13.31 -1.81
N TRP A 106 -1.11 13.61 -1.31
CA TRP A 106 -1.39 13.85 0.11
C TRP A 106 -2.73 13.21 0.50
N SER A 107 -2.89 12.76 1.74
CA SER A 107 -4.16 12.20 2.21
C SER A 107 -4.37 12.31 3.72
N ALA A 108 -5.64 12.30 4.12
CA ALA A 108 -6.05 12.17 5.50
C ALA A 108 -7.08 11.05 5.64
N SER A 109 -6.82 10.06 6.50
CA SER A 109 -7.70 8.93 6.75
C SER A 109 -8.20 8.90 8.19
N ARG A 110 -9.49 8.64 8.37
CA ARG A 110 -10.13 8.41 9.67
C ARG A 110 -10.48 6.94 9.81
N GLN A 111 -9.89 6.28 10.79
CA GLN A 111 -10.21 4.89 11.12
C GLN A 111 -10.31 4.74 12.65
N GLY A 112 -11.52 4.44 13.14
CA GLY A 112 -11.79 4.38 14.58
C GLY A 112 -11.51 5.72 15.27
N GLY A 113 -10.73 5.68 16.36
CA GLY A 113 -10.34 6.87 17.12
C GLY A 113 -9.09 7.61 16.62
N VAL A 114 -8.56 7.26 15.44
CA VAL A 114 -7.31 7.81 14.91
C VAL A 114 -7.53 8.48 13.56
N VAL A 115 -6.95 9.67 13.39
CA VAL A 115 -6.84 10.39 12.12
C VAL A 115 -5.37 10.38 11.69
N THR A 116 -5.06 9.77 10.55
CA THR A 116 -3.70 9.71 10.01
C THR A 116 -3.57 10.69 8.85
N LEU A 117 -2.61 11.61 8.95
CA LEU A 117 -2.22 12.51 7.87
C LEU A 117 -0.96 11.95 7.21
N ASN A 118 -0.94 11.80 5.88
CA ASN A 118 0.18 11.19 5.16
C ASN A 118 0.41 11.86 3.80
N GLY A 119 1.62 11.75 3.28
CA GLY A 119 2.01 12.27 1.97
C GLY A 119 2.83 13.55 2.04
N PHE A 120 2.83 14.32 0.95
CA PHE A 120 3.74 15.44 0.75
C PHE A 120 3.11 16.78 1.14
N VAL A 121 3.88 17.64 1.82
CA VAL A 121 3.51 19.03 2.13
C VAL A 121 4.64 19.98 1.74
N PRO A 122 4.29 21.19 1.26
CA PRO A 122 5.28 22.12 0.73
C PRO A 122 6.22 22.64 1.82
N ASP A 123 5.68 22.93 2.99
CA ASP A 123 6.41 23.52 4.11
C ASP A 123 5.86 23.06 5.46
N GLU A 124 6.66 23.29 6.50
CA GLU A 124 6.32 22.93 7.89
C GLU A 124 5.10 23.70 8.41
N ALA A 125 4.91 24.96 7.97
CA ALA A 125 3.75 25.75 8.35
C ALA A 125 2.44 25.13 7.84
N THR A 126 2.46 24.57 6.63
CA THR A 126 1.33 23.84 6.03
C THR A 126 1.09 22.52 6.73
N ALA A 127 2.15 21.79 7.13
CA ALA A 127 2.02 20.58 7.94
C ALA A 127 1.29 20.87 9.27
N ILE A 128 1.77 21.87 10.00
CA ILE A 128 1.19 22.33 11.27
C ILE A 128 -0.27 22.79 11.06
N ALA A 129 -0.54 23.54 9.99
CA ALA A 129 -1.89 24.00 9.67
C ALA A 129 -2.85 22.83 9.37
N ASN A 130 -2.38 21.77 8.69
CA ASN A 130 -3.17 20.58 8.42
C ASN A 130 -3.47 19.80 9.71
N VAL A 131 -2.49 19.64 10.60
CA VAL A 131 -2.68 19.03 11.92
C VAL A 131 -3.68 19.83 12.75
N ALA A 132 -3.55 21.16 12.79
CA ALA A 132 -4.48 22.03 13.50
C ALA A 132 -5.90 21.98 12.91
N ALA A 133 -6.03 21.93 11.59
CA ALA A 133 -7.32 21.79 10.91
C ALA A 133 -7.97 20.43 11.20
N ALA A 134 -7.20 19.34 11.21
CA ALA A 134 -7.68 18.02 11.59
C ALA A 134 -8.14 17.98 13.07
N ALA A 135 -7.39 18.60 13.98
CA ALA A 135 -7.74 18.69 15.40
C ALA A 135 -9.02 19.50 15.64
N ALA A 136 -9.17 20.61 14.93
CA ALA A 136 -10.37 21.45 15.00
C ALA A 136 -11.61 20.75 14.43
N ALA A 137 -11.45 20.00 13.35
CA ALA A 137 -12.55 19.28 12.71
C ALA A 137 -13.03 18.08 13.53
N LEU A 138 -12.12 17.39 14.23
CA LEU A 138 -12.37 16.13 14.94
C LEU A 138 -11.86 16.18 16.39
N PRO A 139 -12.50 16.96 17.27
CA PRO A 139 -12.08 17.07 18.66
C PRO A 139 -12.20 15.70 19.37
N GLY A 140 -11.12 15.28 20.03
CA GLY A 140 -11.07 14.04 20.82
C GLY A 140 -10.52 12.81 20.09
N LEU A 141 -10.21 12.90 18.79
CA LEU A 141 -9.50 11.84 18.07
C LEU A 141 -7.98 12.06 18.13
N ARG A 142 -7.22 10.96 18.16
CA ARG A 142 -5.76 11.02 18.11
C ARG A 142 -5.30 11.32 16.68
N ILE A 143 -4.46 12.33 16.51
CA ILE A 143 -3.86 12.65 15.22
C ILE A 143 -2.50 11.97 15.12
N ASP A 144 -2.29 11.24 14.03
CA ASP A 144 -1.04 10.60 13.65
C ASP A 144 -0.48 11.34 12.42
N ASP A 145 0.51 12.20 12.64
CA ASP A 145 1.15 12.97 11.58
C ASP A 145 2.32 12.18 10.97
N ARG A 146 2.16 11.81 9.70
CA ARG A 146 3.17 11.16 8.86
C ARG A 146 3.44 11.98 7.59
N GLN A 147 3.21 13.28 7.64
CA GLN A 147 3.45 14.17 6.52
C GLN A 147 4.96 14.35 6.29
N SER A 148 5.37 14.48 5.04
CA SER A 148 6.77 14.67 4.64
C SER A 148 6.92 15.90 3.77
N LEU A 149 8.01 16.64 3.95
CA LEU A 149 8.27 17.84 3.17
C LEU A 149 8.71 17.48 1.75
N ALA A 150 8.01 17.98 0.74
CA ALA A 150 8.44 17.86 -0.65
C ALA A 150 7.95 19.03 -1.51
N PHE A 151 8.65 19.23 -2.62
CA PHE A 151 8.35 20.29 -3.59
C PHE A 151 7.35 19.80 -4.64
N GLY A 152 6.63 20.72 -5.27
CA GLY A 152 5.69 20.39 -6.35
C GLY A 152 4.21 20.48 -5.98
N ALA A 153 3.88 21.05 -4.82
CA ALA A 153 2.50 21.27 -4.42
C ALA A 153 1.76 22.13 -5.47
N PRO A 154 0.54 21.74 -5.87
CA PRO A 154 -0.29 22.55 -6.77
C PRO A 154 -0.68 23.89 -6.13
N ALA A 155 -0.97 24.89 -6.98
CA ALA A 155 -1.49 26.17 -6.50
C ALA A 155 -2.79 25.95 -5.71
N GLY A 156 -2.95 26.65 -4.57
CA GLY A 156 -4.12 26.49 -3.71
C GLY A 156 -4.11 25.25 -2.80
N PHE A 157 -3.02 24.47 -2.75
CA PHE A 157 -2.92 23.24 -1.96
C PHE A 157 -3.36 23.41 -0.50
N GLN A 158 -2.89 24.44 0.22
CA GLN A 158 -3.25 24.67 1.62
C GLN A 158 -4.74 24.96 1.83
N ALA A 159 -5.36 25.71 0.91
CA ALA A 159 -6.80 25.96 0.95
C ALA A 159 -7.57 24.66 0.70
N MET A 160 -7.09 23.84 -0.25
CA MET A 160 -7.70 22.57 -0.59
C MET A 160 -7.58 21.53 0.53
N THR A 161 -6.42 21.37 1.17
CA THR A 161 -6.25 20.46 2.32
C THR A 161 -7.18 20.83 3.47
N LYS A 162 -7.30 22.12 3.79
CA LYS A 162 -8.26 22.62 4.77
C LYS A 162 -9.70 22.30 4.37
N ALA A 163 -10.05 22.50 3.11
CA ALA A 163 -11.40 22.29 2.60
C ALA A 163 -11.79 20.79 2.58
N VAL A 164 -10.87 19.87 2.27
CA VAL A 164 -11.17 18.43 2.33
C VAL A 164 -11.15 17.88 3.75
N LEU A 165 -10.30 18.43 4.64
CA LEU A 165 -10.29 18.06 6.06
C LEU A 165 -11.60 18.42 6.76
N ALA A 166 -12.25 19.50 6.34
CA ALA A 166 -13.58 19.88 6.83
C ALA A 166 -14.68 18.87 6.49
N GLU A 167 -14.48 18.01 5.49
CA GLU A 167 -15.44 16.95 5.11
C GLU A 167 -15.23 15.66 5.93
N LEU A 168 -14.04 15.45 6.51
CA LEU A 168 -13.68 14.24 7.26
C LEU A 168 -14.63 13.92 8.45
N PRO A 169 -15.19 14.89 9.20
CA PRO A 169 -16.18 14.62 10.25
C PRO A 169 -17.46 13.97 9.76
N ARG A 170 -17.80 14.14 8.48
CA ARG A 170 -19.02 13.59 7.87
C ARG A 170 -18.88 12.09 7.55
N LEU A 171 -17.66 11.56 7.59
CA LEU A 171 -17.33 10.15 7.37
C LEU A 171 -17.19 9.41 8.70
N ALA A 172 -17.85 8.25 8.85
CA ALA A 172 -17.62 7.35 9.99
C ALA A 172 -16.24 6.68 9.90
N THR A 173 -15.92 6.16 8.71
CA THR A 173 -14.60 5.60 8.36
C THR A 173 -14.31 5.93 6.91
N GLY A 174 -13.13 6.47 6.61
CA GLY A 174 -12.83 6.85 5.23
C GLY A 174 -11.55 7.64 5.08
N LYS A 175 -11.31 8.12 3.86
CA LYS A 175 -10.10 8.82 3.47
C LYS A 175 -10.43 9.93 2.49
N VAL A 176 -9.77 11.06 2.65
CA VAL A 176 -9.67 12.10 1.64
C VAL A 176 -8.26 12.05 1.05
N ALA A 177 -8.16 12.06 -0.28
CA ALA A 177 -6.89 11.97 -0.99
C ALA A 177 -6.80 13.08 -2.04
N LEU A 178 -5.59 13.62 -2.19
CA LEU A 178 -5.18 14.59 -3.19
C LEU A 178 -4.01 13.98 -3.98
N ASP A 179 -4.08 14.11 -5.30
CA ASP A 179 -3.06 13.65 -6.25
C ASP A 179 -2.93 14.74 -7.31
N ASP A 180 -1.90 15.56 -7.20
CA ASP A 180 -1.75 16.80 -7.97
C ASP A 180 -3.03 17.66 -7.85
N THR A 181 -3.68 17.99 -8.97
CA THR A 181 -4.93 18.75 -9.01
C THR A 181 -6.18 17.87 -8.96
N ARG A 182 -6.07 16.61 -8.55
CA ARG A 182 -7.20 15.68 -8.43
C ARG A 182 -7.47 15.39 -6.96
N PHE A 183 -8.74 15.33 -6.58
CA PHE A 183 -9.11 14.94 -5.22
C PHE A 183 -10.21 13.88 -5.22
N CYS A 184 -10.23 13.13 -4.13
CA CYS A 184 -11.10 11.98 -3.93
C CYS A 184 -11.54 11.93 -2.48
N ILE A 185 -12.82 11.62 -2.25
CA ILE A 185 -13.38 11.37 -0.92
C ILE A 185 -13.98 9.96 -0.97
N GLU A 186 -13.42 9.05 -0.17
CA GLU A 186 -13.84 7.65 -0.14
C GLU A 186 -14.13 7.19 1.30
N GLY A 187 -14.97 6.18 1.43
CA GLY A 187 -15.38 5.59 2.70
C GLY A 187 -16.87 5.69 2.96
N ARG A 188 -17.25 5.50 4.23
CA ARG A 188 -18.63 5.41 4.68
C ARG A 188 -19.05 6.68 5.40
N ALA A 189 -20.15 7.28 4.95
CA ALA A 189 -20.75 8.42 5.63
C ALA A 189 -21.29 8.03 7.02
N ASP A 190 -21.32 8.99 7.94
CA ASP A 190 -21.82 8.80 9.30
C ASP A 190 -23.36 8.82 9.37
N THR A 191 -23.99 9.71 8.60
CA THR A 191 -25.45 9.85 8.53
C THR A 191 -25.92 10.00 7.08
N PRO A 192 -27.22 9.73 6.79
CA PRO A 192 -27.74 9.85 5.42
C PRO A 192 -27.66 11.28 4.88
N ASP A 193 -27.83 12.27 5.75
CA ASP A 193 -27.66 13.69 5.39
C ASP A 193 -26.20 14.03 5.10
N ASN A 194 -25.27 13.47 5.88
CA ASN A 194 -23.83 13.60 5.61
C ASN A 194 -23.44 12.97 4.27
N PHE A 195 -24.03 11.82 3.89
CA PHE A 195 -23.79 11.20 2.59
C PHE A 195 -24.19 12.12 1.43
N LEU A 196 -25.40 12.72 1.49
CA LEU A 196 -25.85 13.67 0.47
C LEU A 196 -24.97 14.91 0.41
N ALA A 197 -24.54 15.42 1.56
CA ALA A 197 -23.62 16.56 1.64
C ALA A 197 -22.25 16.24 1.03
N LEU A 198 -21.74 15.02 1.24
CA LEU A 198 -20.48 14.53 0.66
C LEU A 198 -20.58 14.31 -0.85
N GLN A 199 -21.71 13.80 -1.35
CA GLN A 199 -21.98 13.75 -2.80
C GLN A 199 -21.97 15.15 -3.42
N ALA A 200 -22.62 16.12 -2.79
CA ALA A 200 -22.60 17.51 -3.28
C ALA A 200 -21.18 18.10 -3.22
N ALA A 201 -20.43 17.83 -2.15
CA ALA A 201 -19.06 18.31 -1.98
C ALA A 201 -18.09 17.72 -3.02
N THR A 202 -18.27 16.45 -3.40
CA THR A 202 -17.48 15.79 -4.46
C THR A 202 -17.89 16.23 -5.86
N ALA A 203 -19.11 16.70 -6.08
CA ALA A 203 -19.55 17.23 -7.38
C ALA A 203 -18.99 18.63 -7.70
N LEU A 204 -18.53 19.38 -6.69
CA LEU A 204 -18.03 20.75 -6.84
C LEU A 204 -16.53 20.77 -7.19
N ALA A 205 -16.19 21.36 -8.34
CA ALA A 205 -14.81 21.75 -8.63
C ALA A 205 -14.39 22.90 -7.69
N ARG A 206 -13.19 22.81 -7.12
CA ARG A 206 -12.66 23.80 -6.16
C ARG A 206 -11.30 24.28 -6.65
N ASP A 207 -11.14 25.57 -6.92
CA ASP A 207 -9.84 26.24 -7.13
C ASP A 207 -8.83 25.48 -8.01
N GLY A 208 -9.25 25.01 -9.19
CA GLY A 208 -8.38 24.27 -10.12
C GLY A 208 -8.22 22.78 -9.82
N PHE A 209 -8.83 22.27 -8.74
CA PHE A 209 -8.90 20.86 -8.42
C PHE A 209 -10.16 20.20 -9.00
N GLN A 210 -9.97 19.02 -9.58
CA GLN A 210 -11.01 18.19 -10.17
C GLN A 210 -11.31 17.00 -9.26
N SER A 211 -12.59 16.72 -9.03
CA SER A 211 -12.97 15.51 -8.31
C SER A 211 -12.85 14.29 -9.20
N VAL A 212 -12.44 13.18 -8.61
CA VAL A 212 -12.39 11.86 -9.24
C VAL A 212 -13.45 10.98 -8.59
N PRO A 213 -14.21 10.17 -9.36
CA PRO A 213 -15.17 9.24 -8.79
C PRO A 213 -14.46 8.21 -7.91
N CYS A 214 -14.95 8.07 -6.68
CA CYS A 214 -14.39 7.18 -5.66
C CYS A 214 -15.51 6.45 -4.92
N ALA A 215 -15.14 5.40 -4.17
CA ALA A 215 -16.08 4.58 -3.42
C ALA A 215 -16.60 5.33 -2.18
N LEU A 216 -17.73 6.02 -2.34
CA LEU A 216 -18.48 6.63 -1.24
C LEU A 216 -19.70 5.75 -0.92
N GLU A 217 -19.75 5.23 0.30
CA GLU A 217 -20.81 4.35 0.78
C GLU A 217 -21.80 5.08 1.71
N PRO A 218 -23.11 4.79 1.60
CA PRO A 218 -24.10 5.31 2.54
C PRO A 218 -23.91 4.67 3.94
N PRO A 219 -24.41 5.31 5.01
CA PRO A 219 -24.32 4.76 6.36
C PRO A 219 -25.17 3.49 6.49
N VAL A 220 -24.77 2.59 7.39
CA VAL A 220 -25.60 1.45 7.79
C VAL A 220 -26.49 1.87 8.95
N VAL A 221 -27.81 1.78 8.79
CA VAL A 221 -28.79 2.19 9.79
C VAL A 221 -29.53 0.98 10.36
N ALA A 222 -29.70 0.96 11.69
CA ALA A 222 -30.53 -0.02 12.38
C ALA A 222 -31.33 0.72 13.48
N PRO A 223 -32.67 0.59 13.53
CA PRO A 223 -33.53 -0.19 12.64
C PRO A 223 -33.73 0.49 11.27
N TYR A 224 -33.72 -0.31 10.20
CA TYR A 224 -34.02 0.16 8.84
C TYR A 224 -35.51 0.43 8.68
N ARG A 225 -35.88 1.66 8.29
CA ARG A 225 -37.27 2.09 8.14
C ARG A 225 -37.55 2.56 6.72
N TRP A 226 -38.66 2.13 6.17
CA TRP A 226 -39.21 2.63 4.91
C TRP A 226 -40.72 2.80 5.04
N GLY A 227 -41.27 3.89 4.52
CA GLY A 227 -42.68 4.20 4.68
C GLY A 227 -43.26 4.95 3.49
N VAL A 228 -44.53 4.67 3.19
CA VAL A 228 -45.30 5.36 2.17
C VAL A 228 -46.67 5.70 2.72
N GLU A 229 -47.09 6.95 2.54
CA GLU A 229 -48.36 7.48 2.99
C GLU A 229 -49.14 8.04 1.81
N ARG A 230 -50.43 7.67 1.72
CA ARG A 230 -51.38 8.23 0.78
C ARG A 230 -52.24 9.29 1.48
N LEU A 231 -51.97 10.55 1.18
CA LEU A 231 -52.65 11.72 1.74
C LEU A 231 -53.98 12.01 1.02
N ALA A 232 -54.85 12.76 1.69
CA ALA A 232 -56.08 13.28 1.09
C ALA A 232 -55.73 14.28 -0.05
N GLY A 233 -56.24 14.02 -1.26
CA GLY A 233 -55.94 14.83 -2.45
C GLY A 233 -54.93 14.20 -3.43
N ASP A 234 -54.84 12.86 -3.48
CA ASP A 234 -54.02 12.13 -4.46
C ASP A 234 -52.54 12.53 -4.43
N THR A 235 -51.97 12.66 -3.23
CA THR A 235 -50.52 12.87 -3.03
C THR A 235 -49.93 11.69 -2.25
N LEU A 236 -48.80 11.15 -2.73
CA LEU A 236 -48.05 10.08 -2.08
C LEU A 236 -46.77 10.67 -1.46
N ARG A 237 -46.58 10.44 -0.17
CA ARG A 237 -45.37 10.85 0.56
C ARG A 237 -44.53 9.64 0.91
N LEU A 238 -43.28 9.65 0.46
CA LEU A 238 -42.30 8.61 0.77
C LEU A 238 -41.37 9.08 1.89
N THR A 239 -41.12 8.20 2.86
CA THR A 239 -40.26 8.47 4.01
C THR A 239 -39.36 7.25 4.30
N GLY A 240 -38.28 7.47 5.04
CA GLY A 240 -37.35 6.40 5.40
C GLY A 240 -36.17 6.28 4.44
N PHE A 241 -35.68 5.05 4.25
CA PHE A 241 -34.39 4.80 3.61
C PHE A 241 -34.48 3.97 2.33
N TYR A 242 -33.50 4.15 1.43
CA TYR A 242 -33.29 3.31 0.25
C TYR A 242 -31.82 2.88 0.11
N PRO A 243 -31.54 1.65 -0.40
CA PRO A 243 -30.19 1.09 -0.40
C PRO A 243 -29.31 1.61 -1.55
N SER A 244 -29.90 2.01 -2.68
CA SER A 244 -29.16 2.55 -3.81
C SER A 244 -30.05 3.42 -4.71
N ASP A 245 -29.44 4.27 -5.53
CA ASP A 245 -30.16 5.08 -6.52
C ASP A 245 -30.95 4.20 -7.50
N ALA A 246 -30.40 3.05 -7.88
CA ALA A 246 -31.10 2.07 -8.71
C ALA A 246 -32.38 1.55 -8.03
N ALA A 247 -32.30 1.21 -6.74
CA ALA A 247 -33.47 0.79 -5.97
C ALA A 247 -34.50 1.91 -5.83
N ARG A 248 -34.05 3.15 -5.59
CA ARG A 248 -34.94 4.33 -5.55
C ARG A 248 -35.69 4.50 -6.88
N GLN A 249 -35.00 4.41 -8.01
CA GLN A 249 -35.65 4.49 -9.33
C GLN A 249 -36.66 3.37 -9.57
N GLN A 250 -36.38 2.15 -9.10
CA GLN A 250 -37.32 1.03 -9.17
C GLN A 250 -38.56 1.28 -8.31
N ILE A 251 -38.42 1.79 -7.09
CA ILE A 251 -39.55 2.14 -6.21
C ILE A 251 -40.42 3.22 -6.84
N LEU A 252 -39.82 4.29 -7.35
CA LEU A 252 -40.53 5.35 -8.07
C LEU A 252 -41.22 4.83 -9.34
N GLY A 253 -40.58 3.90 -10.05
CA GLY A 253 -41.17 3.21 -11.20
C GLY A 253 -42.37 2.33 -10.83
N LEU A 254 -42.29 1.60 -9.73
CA LEU A 254 -43.39 0.79 -9.19
C LEU A 254 -44.58 1.67 -8.80
N LEU A 255 -44.34 2.76 -8.08
CA LEU A 255 -45.38 3.72 -7.69
C LEU A 255 -46.17 4.25 -8.88
N ARG A 256 -45.47 4.69 -9.94
CA ARG A 256 -46.10 5.20 -11.17
C ARG A 256 -46.94 4.15 -11.90
N ARG A 257 -46.59 2.87 -11.78
CA ARG A 257 -47.35 1.75 -12.37
C ARG A 257 -48.56 1.36 -11.53
N THR A 258 -48.39 1.33 -10.22
CA THR A 258 -49.44 0.93 -9.27
C THR A 258 -50.52 1.99 -9.14
N PHE A 259 -50.16 3.27 -9.25
CA PHE A 259 -51.06 4.41 -9.13
C PHE A 259 -51.11 5.23 -10.44
N PRO A 260 -51.82 4.75 -11.47
CA PRO A 260 -51.96 5.48 -12.72
C PRO A 260 -52.88 6.71 -12.54
N GLY A 261 -52.30 7.92 -12.49
CA GLY A 261 -53.02 9.19 -12.36
C GLY A 261 -52.09 10.37 -12.01
N THR A 262 -52.60 11.60 -12.03
CA THR A 262 -51.88 12.86 -11.71
C THR A 262 -51.57 12.99 -10.21
N ILE A 263 -51.08 11.92 -9.60
CA ILE A 263 -50.77 11.85 -8.18
C ILE A 263 -49.43 12.53 -7.94
N GLY A 264 -49.40 13.53 -7.06
CA GLY A 264 -48.16 14.19 -6.65
C GLY A 264 -47.29 13.22 -5.84
N ILE A 265 -46.00 13.09 -6.17
CA ILE A 265 -45.06 12.24 -5.40
C ILE A 265 -44.10 13.16 -4.64
N GLU A 266 -44.23 13.18 -3.32
CA GLU A 266 -43.28 13.82 -2.40
C GLU A 266 -42.25 12.78 -1.96
N ASP A 267 -41.05 12.84 -2.53
CA ASP A 267 -39.96 11.94 -2.16
C ASP A 267 -39.10 12.53 -1.03
N GLY A 268 -39.31 12.02 0.18
CA GLY A 268 -38.50 12.32 1.36
C GLY A 268 -37.56 11.18 1.78
N MET A 269 -37.32 10.20 0.92
CA MET A 269 -36.44 9.08 1.26
C MET A 269 -34.97 9.50 1.25
N LYS A 270 -34.15 8.85 2.08
CA LYS A 270 -32.71 9.11 2.19
C LYS A 270 -31.87 7.86 1.91
N PRO A 271 -30.64 7.99 1.38
CA PRO A 271 -29.79 6.83 1.11
C PRO A 271 -29.24 6.24 2.41
N ALA A 272 -29.46 4.94 2.63
CA ALA A 272 -28.87 4.20 3.74
C ALA A 272 -28.82 2.69 3.43
N ALA A 273 -27.81 2.01 3.95
CA ALA A 273 -27.66 0.56 3.92
C ALA A 273 -28.22 -0.09 5.19
N GLY A 274 -28.46 -1.41 5.15
CA GLY A 274 -29.03 -2.17 6.28
C GLY A 274 -30.46 -2.66 6.02
N GLU A 275 -30.84 -2.74 4.76
CA GLU A 275 -32.15 -3.19 4.31
C GLU A 275 -32.42 -4.65 4.70
N PRO A 276 -33.68 -5.01 4.98
CA PRO A 276 -34.06 -6.40 5.23
C PRO A 276 -33.91 -7.26 3.98
N ALA A 277 -33.76 -8.57 4.16
CA ALA A 277 -33.70 -9.52 3.05
C ALA A 277 -34.94 -9.38 2.13
N ALA A 278 -34.71 -9.43 0.82
CA ALA A 278 -35.75 -9.23 -0.21
C ALA A 278 -36.54 -7.90 -0.09
N PHE A 279 -35.89 -6.83 0.35
CA PHE A 279 -36.49 -5.48 0.52
C PHE A 279 -37.43 -5.05 -0.61
N LEU A 280 -37.00 -5.10 -1.88
CA LEU A 280 -37.83 -4.68 -3.02
C LEU A 280 -39.12 -5.51 -3.18
N VAL A 281 -39.08 -6.80 -2.83
CA VAL A 281 -40.27 -7.67 -2.87
C VAL A 281 -41.26 -7.23 -1.79
N LYS A 282 -40.76 -6.94 -0.57
CA LYS A 282 -41.57 -6.41 0.53
C LYS A 282 -42.18 -5.05 0.20
N VAL A 283 -41.41 -4.15 -0.43
CA VAL A 283 -41.90 -2.85 -0.91
C VAL A 283 -42.98 -3.02 -1.99
N THR A 284 -42.78 -3.94 -2.94
CA THR A 284 -43.77 -4.21 -3.99
C THR A 284 -45.10 -4.69 -3.40
N ARG A 285 -45.04 -5.58 -2.39
CA ARG A 285 -46.21 -6.02 -1.62
C ARG A 285 -46.87 -4.85 -0.89
N ALA A 286 -46.10 -4.08 -0.14
CA ALA A 286 -46.60 -2.93 0.62
C ALA A 286 -47.32 -1.89 -0.27
N LEU A 287 -46.79 -1.62 -1.46
CA LEU A 287 -47.42 -0.74 -2.45
C LEU A 287 -48.71 -1.34 -3.02
N GLY A 288 -48.74 -2.64 -3.28
CA GLY A 288 -49.94 -3.34 -3.73
C GLY A 288 -51.06 -3.34 -2.69
N ASP A 289 -50.70 -3.50 -1.42
CA ASP A 289 -51.66 -3.47 -0.30
C ASP A 289 -52.18 -2.04 -0.05
N LEU A 290 -51.30 -1.02 -0.10
CA LEU A 290 -51.70 0.39 -0.01
C LEU A 290 -52.63 0.81 -1.16
N ALA A 291 -52.44 0.28 -2.37
CA ALA A 291 -53.30 0.57 -3.51
C ALA A 291 -54.76 0.12 -3.32
N ARG A 292 -55.00 -0.84 -2.41
CA ARG A 292 -56.34 -1.32 -2.05
C ARG A 292 -57.01 -0.46 -0.98
N LEU A 293 -56.27 0.45 -0.34
CA LEU A 293 -56.78 1.40 0.65
C LEU A 293 -57.15 2.74 -0.02
N ARG A 294 -58.19 3.39 0.53
CA ARG A 294 -58.60 4.73 0.05
C ARG A 294 -57.61 5.80 0.51
N GLN A 295 -57.22 5.74 1.78
CA GLN A 295 -56.18 6.53 2.41
C GLN A 295 -55.47 5.64 3.43
N GLY A 296 -54.19 5.84 3.65
CA GLY A 296 -53.46 4.98 4.57
C GLY A 296 -51.94 5.12 4.48
N LYS A 297 -51.27 4.37 5.34
CA LYS A 297 -49.83 4.37 5.51
C LYS A 297 -49.34 2.93 5.61
N ALA A 298 -48.32 2.61 4.83
CA ALA A 298 -47.59 1.36 4.93
C ALA A 298 -46.17 1.64 5.42
N GLU A 299 -45.73 0.95 6.47
CA GLU A 299 -44.40 1.08 7.06
C GLU A 299 -43.72 -0.28 7.18
N LEU A 300 -42.44 -0.31 6.83
CA LEU A 300 -41.54 -1.43 6.97
C LEU A 300 -40.44 -1.03 7.96
N THR A 301 -40.32 -1.74 9.08
CA THR A 301 -39.27 -1.52 10.09
C THR A 301 -38.51 -2.83 10.34
N GLY A 302 -37.31 -2.95 9.76
CA GLY A 302 -36.61 -4.24 9.70
C GLY A 302 -37.44 -5.28 8.96
N ASP A 303 -37.77 -6.39 9.61
CA ASP A 303 -38.67 -7.40 9.07
C ASP A 303 -40.16 -7.17 9.40
N ALA A 304 -40.47 -6.24 10.31
CA ALA A 304 -41.84 -5.93 10.68
C ALA A 304 -42.53 -5.07 9.62
N TYR A 305 -43.76 -5.46 9.26
CA TYR A 305 -44.61 -4.75 8.33
C TYR A 305 -45.87 -4.25 9.06
N ALA A 306 -46.19 -2.97 8.90
CA ALA A 306 -47.37 -2.34 9.46
C ALA A 306 -48.17 -1.63 8.35
N LEU A 307 -49.48 -1.80 8.37
CA LEU A 307 -50.41 -1.17 7.44
C LEU A 307 -51.58 -0.55 8.20
N SER A 308 -51.83 0.73 7.99
CA SER A 308 -52.95 1.44 8.62
C SER A 308 -53.70 2.28 7.60
N GLY A 309 -55.01 2.45 7.79
CA GLY A 309 -55.80 3.32 6.92
C GLY A 309 -57.27 2.93 6.78
N ASP A 310 -57.94 3.58 5.84
CA ASP A 310 -59.33 3.35 5.49
C ASP A 310 -59.45 2.27 4.41
N GLY A 311 -60.18 1.21 4.76
CA GLY A 311 -60.42 0.10 3.85
C GLY A 311 -61.32 0.45 2.66
N PRO A 312 -61.56 -0.54 1.79
CA PRO A 312 -62.51 -0.44 0.68
C PRO A 312 -63.90 0.01 1.12
N ALA A 313 -64.67 0.61 0.19
CA ALA A 313 -65.98 1.20 0.48
C ALA A 313 -67.07 0.18 0.88
N THR A 314 -66.88 -1.11 0.61
CA THR A 314 -67.84 -2.19 0.90
C THR A 314 -67.35 -3.08 2.04
N PHE A 315 -68.24 -3.48 2.96
CA PHE A 315 -67.92 -4.33 4.12
C PHE A 315 -67.24 -5.65 3.73
N GLU A 316 -67.79 -6.36 2.73
CA GLU A 316 -67.24 -7.65 2.26
C GLU A 316 -65.81 -7.52 1.73
N ALA A 317 -65.53 -6.52 0.88
CA ALA A 317 -64.18 -6.28 0.37
C ALA A 317 -63.18 -5.87 1.47
N CYS A 318 -63.65 -5.16 2.50
CA CYS A 318 -62.81 -4.78 3.64
C CYS A 318 -62.49 -5.98 4.54
N GLN A 319 -63.44 -6.88 4.79
CA GLN A 319 -63.17 -8.14 5.49
C GLN A 319 -62.26 -9.07 4.69
N ALA A 320 -62.48 -9.21 3.38
CA ALA A 320 -61.64 -10.04 2.51
C ALA A 320 -60.18 -9.57 2.53
N LEU A 321 -59.94 -8.24 2.52
CA LEU A 321 -58.59 -7.67 2.65
C LEU A 321 -57.95 -8.01 4.00
N ARG A 322 -58.69 -7.92 5.12
CA ARG A 322 -58.20 -8.31 6.46
C ARG A 322 -57.81 -9.79 6.53
N LEU A 323 -58.65 -10.67 5.99
CA LEU A 323 -58.40 -12.12 5.94
C LEU A 323 -57.19 -12.45 5.06
N GLN A 324 -57.04 -11.79 3.92
CA GLN A 324 -55.92 -12.01 3.00
C GLN A 324 -54.58 -11.58 3.62
N ILE A 325 -54.57 -10.46 4.36
CA ILE A 325 -53.38 -10.02 5.11
C ILE A 325 -53.06 -10.99 6.25
N ALA A 326 -54.07 -11.51 6.94
CA ALA A 326 -53.89 -12.44 8.07
C ALA A 326 -53.41 -13.85 7.66
N GLN A 327 -53.78 -14.34 6.47
CA GLN A 327 -53.41 -15.69 5.98
C GLN A 327 -52.03 -15.74 5.29
N GLY A 328 -51.50 -14.61 4.86
CA GLY A 328 -50.26 -14.54 4.07
C GLY A 328 -48.96 -14.65 4.86
N ASP A 329 -48.98 -14.59 6.19
CA ASP A 329 -47.79 -14.38 7.00
C ASP A 329 -47.69 -15.32 8.21
N GLY A 330 -46.47 -15.81 8.47
CA GLY A 330 -46.13 -16.49 9.73
C GLY A 330 -46.29 -15.57 10.96
N PRO A 331 -46.13 -16.13 12.18
CA PRO A 331 -46.55 -15.51 13.44
C PRO A 331 -45.97 -14.11 13.75
N ASP A 332 -44.87 -13.70 13.11
CA ASP A 332 -44.17 -12.44 13.41
C ASP A 332 -44.67 -11.20 12.62
N SER A 333 -45.49 -11.37 11.57
CA SER A 333 -45.99 -10.24 10.74
C SER A 333 -47.46 -9.86 10.98
N VAL A 334 -48.15 -10.58 11.86
CA VAL A 334 -49.60 -10.40 12.14
C VAL A 334 -49.90 -9.21 13.08
N ALA A 335 -48.90 -8.51 13.58
CA ALA A 335 -49.06 -7.70 14.80
C ALA A 335 -49.32 -6.19 14.61
N GLN A 336 -49.85 -5.68 13.47
CA GLN A 336 -50.14 -4.23 13.37
C GLN A 336 -51.03 -3.71 12.22
N ALA A 337 -51.90 -4.52 11.60
CA ALA A 337 -52.84 -4.02 10.58
C ALA A 337 -54.07 -3.33 11.21
N SER A 338 -54.11 -1.99 11.22
CA SER A 338 -55.25 -1.20 11.71
C SER A 338 -56.05 -0.63 10.53
N ILE A 339 -56.97 -1.44 10.00
CA ILE A 339 -57.85 -1.07 8.88
C ILE A 339 -59.25 -0.75 9.41
N VAL A 340 -59.75 0.45 9.13
CA VAL A 340 -61.13 0.86 9.46
C VAL A 340 -62.07 0.42 8.33
N CYS A 341 -63.08 -0.39 8.67
CA CYS A 341 -64.09 -0.89 7.73
C CYS A 341 -65.45 -0.21 7.94
N PRO A 342 -66.27 -0.08 6.88
CA PRO A 342 -67.66 0.38 7.00
C PRO A 342 -68.52 -0.61 7.83
N PRO A 343 -69.67 -0.19 8.39
CA PRO A 343 -70.52 -1.05 9.22
C PRO A 343 -71.14 -2.23 8.44
N GLU A 344 -71.43 -3.33 9.15
CA GLU A 344 -71.99 -4.56 8.60
C GLU A 344 -73.40 -4.32 8.00
N PRO A 345 -73.68 -4.83 6.78
CA PRO A 345 -75.02 -4.76 6.21
C PRO A 345 -76.00 -5.65 7.00
N PRO A 346 -77.28 -5.26 7.13
CA PRO A 346 -78.28 -6.04 7.87
C PRO A 346 -78.53 -7.40 7.20
N PRO A 347 -78.78 -8.47 7.99
CA PRO A 347 -78.89 -9.83 7.46
C PRO A 347 -80.10 -10.00 6.53
N PRO A 348 -79.97 -10.77 5.42
CA PRO A 348 -81.09 -11.10 4.57
C PRO A 348 -82.06 -12.07 5.28
N VAL A 349 -83.36 -11.78 5.15
CA VAL A 349 -84.45 -12.60 5.68
C VAL A 349 -84.87 -13.60 4.61
N GLU A 350 -84.58 -14.90 4.77
CA GLU A 350 -85.18 -15.93 3.92
C GLU A 350 -85.49 -17.24 4.67
N THR A 351 -86.79 -17.38 4.95
CA THR A 351 -87.68 -18.53 4.77
C THR A 351 -87.23 -19.96 5.07
N LEU A 352 -88.00 -20.56 5.99
CA LEU A 352 -88.13 -21.96 6.39
C LEU A 352 -88.47 -22.92 5.23
N MET A 353 -87.80 -24.08 5.17
CA MET A 353 -88.35 -25.33 4.62
C MET A 353 -87.79 -26.57 5.37
N PRO A 354 -88.56 -27.69 5.44
CA PRO A 354 -88.51 -28.69 6.53
C PRO A 354 -87.64 -29.95 6.23
N PRO A 355 -87.46 -30.88 7.20
CA PRO A 355 -86.44 -31.93 7.13
C PRO A 355 -86.91 -33.26 6.50
N LEU A 356 -85.95 -34.03 5.97
CA LEU A 356 -86.06 -35.42 5.47
C LEU A 356 -84.87 -36.25 6.05
N PRO A 357 -84.95 -37.60 6.08
CA PRO A 357 -84.56 -38.42 7.23
C PRO A 357 -83.21 -39.15 7.11
N GLU A 358 -82.78 -39.74 8.23
CA GLU A 358 -81.54 -40.49 8.45
C GLU A 358 -81.40 -41.77 7.59
N ILE A 359 -80.18 -42.00 7.07
CA ILE A 359 -79.73 -43.23 6.40
C ILE A 359 -78.62 -43.87 7.26
N PRO A 360 -78.62 -45.19 7.52
CA PRO A 360 -77.69 -45.83 8.45
C PRO A 360 -76.34 -46.21 7.81
N ALA A 361 -75.35 -46.44 8.68
CA ALA A 361 -73.93 -46.68 8.38
C ALA A 361 -73.65 -48.00 7.61
N PRO A 362 -72.58 -48.05 6.78
CA PRO A 362 -72.15 -49.29 6.13
C PRO A 362 -71.27 -50.16 7.02
N VAL A 363 -71.52 -51.47 6.91
CA VAL A 363 -70.78 -52.60 7.47
C VAL A 363 -69.57 -52.90 6.57
N PHE A 364 -68.38 -53.05 7.15
CA PHE A 364 -67.21 -53.67 6.48
C PHE A 364 -66.84 -54.99 7.19
N LEU A 365 -66.69 -56.04 6.39
CA LEU A 365 -66.22 -57.37 6.79
C LEU A 365 -64.68 -57.40 6.93
N PRO A 366 -64.11 -58.23 7.81
CA PRO A 366 -62.66 -58.41 7.93
C PRO A 366 -62.16 -59.50 6.96
N SER A 367 -61.10 -59.22 6.21
CA SER A 367 -60.30 -60.21 5.50
C SER A 367 -58.90 -59.65 5.27
N GLU A 368 -57.90 -60.13 6.01
CA GLU A 368 -56.71 -60.80 5.46
C GLU A 368 -55.65 -61.10 6.54
N LEU A 369 -54.99 -62.24 6.33
CA LEU A 369 -54.04 -62.93 7.20
C LEU A 369 -52.69 -62.19 7.35
N PRO A 370 -51.89 -62.49 8.40
CA PRO A 370 -50.53 -61.99 8.51
C PRO A 370 -49.61 -62.64 7.45
N ALA A 371 -48.94 -61.82 6.65
CA ALA A 371 -47.93 -62.26 5.70
C ALA A 371 -46.66 -62.74 6.43
N ALA A 372 -46.14 -63.89 6.00
CA ALA A 372 -44.92 -64.51 6.51
C ALA A 372 -43.66 -63.65 6.22
N PRO A 373 -42.63 -63.71 7.09
CA PRO A 373 -41.36 -63.03 6.83
C PRO A 373 -40.63 -63.67 5.63
N PRO A 374 -39.98 -62.89 4.75
CA PRO A 374 -39.21 -63.43 3.64
C PRO A 374 -37.94 -64.14 4.15
N PRO A 375 -37.41 -65.13 3.41
CA PRO A 375 -36.23 -65.88 3.80
C PRO A 375 -34.99 -64.96 3.80
N ALA A 376 -34.11 -65.17 4.77
CA ALA A 376 -32.83 -64.47 4.86
C ALA A 376 -31.98 -64.78 3.63
N VAL A 377 -31.80 -63.77 2.78
CA VAL A 377 -30.79 -63.77 1.71
C VAL A 377 -29.41 -63.79 2.39
N PRO A 378 -28.47 -64.67 2.00
CA PRO A 378 -27.13 -64.64 2.56
C PRO A 378 -26.50 -63.28 2.33
N ALA A 379 -26.01 -62.65 3.41
CA ALA A 379 -25.38 -61.34 3.37
C ALA A 379 -24.23 -61.35 2.35
N ALA A 380 -24.34 -60.52 1.32
CA ALA A 380 -23.27 -60.28 0.38
C ALA A 380 -22.04 -59.75 1.15
N PRO A 381 -20.81 -60.10 0.74
CA PRO A 381 -19.61 -59.67 1.44
C PRO A 381 -19.51 -58.14 1.47
N ALA A 382 -19.21 -57.58 2.63
CA ALA A 382 -19.08 -56.15 2.83
C ALA A 382 -18.03 -55.54 1.88
N VAL A 383 -18.43 -54.53 1.11
CA VAL A 383 -17.56 -53.81 0.16
C VAL A 383 -16.88 -52.64 0.90
N PRO A 384 -15.55 -52.47 0.78
CA PRO A 384 -14.85 -51.35 1.41
C PRO A 384 -15.26 -50.00 0.79
N LEU A 385 -15.34 -48.96 1.63
CA LEU A 385 -15.66 -47.61 1.21
C LEU A 385 -14.60 -47.05 0.25
N THR A 386 -15.00 -46.72 -0.98
CA THR A 386 -14.18 -45.91 -1.90
C THR A 386 -14.98 -44.69 -2.34
N TRP A 387 -14.56 -43.52 -1.90
CA TRP A 387 -15.23 -42.25 -2.18
C TRP A 387 -14.19 -41.14 -2.38
N SER A 388 -14.47 -40.20 -3.28
CA SER A 388 -13.61 -39.04 -3.52
C SER A 388 -14.44 -37.83 -3.95
N ALA A 389 -14.01 -36.65 -3.52
CA ALA A 389 -14.57 -35.39 -3.96
C ALA A 389 -13.45 -34.43 -4.36
N ALA A 390 -13.68 -33.64 -5.40
CA ALA A 390 -12.73 -32.63 -5.86
C ALA A 390 -13.43 -31.29 -6.08
N ILE A 391 -12.76 -30.20 -5.70
CA ILE A 391 -13.18 -28.82 -5.93
C ILE A 391 -12.16 -28.13 -6.84
N GLY A 392 -12.64 -27.61 -7.96
CA GLY A 392 -11.83 -26.94 -8.99
C GLY A 392 -12.52 -25.69 -9.53
N GLU A 393 -11.98 -25.11 -10.62
CA GLU A 393 -12.57 -23.92 -11.26
C GLU A 393 -13.94 -24.21 -11.89
N ASP A 394 -14.17 -25.45 -12.35
CA ASP A 394 -15.41 -25.88 -13.02
C ASP A 394 -16.52 -26.34 -12.05
N GLY A 395 -16.24 -26.37 -10.74
CA GLY A 395 -17.17 -26.76 -9.67
C GLY A 395 -16.73 -27.95 -8.83
N VAL A 396 -17.71 -28.68 -8.25
CA VAL A 396 -17.48 -29.80 -7.32
C VAL A 396 -17.82 -31.13 -7.99
N ALA A 397 -16.86 -32.05 -8.06
CA ALA A 397 -17.07 -33.40 -8.60
C ALA A 397 -17.09 -34.45 -7.48
N LEU A 398 -18.16 -35.24 -7.41
CA LEU A 398 -18.35 -36.33 -6.45
C LEU A 398 -18.24 -37.67 -7.18
N ARG A 399 -17.39 -38.58 -6.70
CA ARG A 399 -17.15 -39.92 -7.28
C ARG A 399 -17.09 -40.98 -6.18
N GLY A 400 -17.68 -42.14 -6.43
CA GLY A 400 -17.52 -43.31 -5.56
C GLY A 400 -18.83 -43.97 -5.17
N LEU A 401 -18.77 -44.78 -4.11
CA LEU A 401 -19.89 -45.61 -3.64
C LEU A 401 -20.74 -44.87 -2.60
N VAL A 402 -22.06 -45.02 -2.67
CA VAL A 402 -23.06 -44.48 -1.73
C VAL A 402 -24.04 -45.58 -1.32
N ARG A 403 -24.43 -45.60 -0.05
CA ARG A 403 -25.31 -46.64 0.51
C ARG A 403 -26.70 -46.66 -0.12
N ASP A 404 -27.36 -45.51 -0.16
CA ASP A 404 -28.76 -45.37 -0.56
C ASP A 404 -29.07 -44.00 -1.21
N ALA A 405 -30.28 -43.90 -1.77
CA ALA A 405 -30.75 -42.67 -2.41
C ALA A 405 -30.82 -41.43 -1.46
N PRO A 406 -31.30 -41.54 -0.20
CA PRO A 406 -31.29 -40.40 0.70
C PRO A 406 -29.88 -39.93 1.09
N ALA A 407 -28.91 -40.84 1.29
CA ALA A 407 -27.52 -40.46 1.53
C ALA A 407 -26.90 -39.73 0.33
N ARG A 408 -27.22 -40.17 -0.90
CA ARG A 408 -26.82 -39.45 -2.12
C ARG A 408 -27.39 -38.04 -2.15
N ALA A 409 -28.67 -37.87 -1.82
CA ALA A 409 -29.32 -36.56 -1.78
C ALA A 409 -28.70 -35.62 -0.74
N ALA A 410 -28.37 -36.14 0.44
CA ALA A 410 -27.70 -35.37 1.50
C ALA A 410 -26.30 -34.88 1.07
N LEU A 411 -25.49 -35.73 0.42
CA LEU A 411 -24.17 -35.36 -0.08
C LEU A 411 -24.25 -34.30 -1.20
N LEU A 412 -25.23 -34.42 -2.10
CA LEU A 412 -25.45 -33.43 -3.15
C LEU A 412 -25.90 -32.07 -2.57
N ALA A 413 -26.69 -32.07 -1.50
CA ALA A 413 -27.09 -30.84 -0.82
C ALA A 413 -25.88 -30.15 -0.16
N LEU A 414 -25.01 -30.91 0.51
CA LEU A 414 -23.76 -30.38 1.09
C LEU A 414 -22.84 -29.83 0.00
N ALA A 415 -22.64 -30.56 -1.11
CA ALA A 415 -21.80 -30.11 -2.22
C ALA A 415 -22.33 -28.83 -2.91
N ARG A 416 -23.66 -28.68 -3.05
CA ARG A 416 -24.27 -27.43 -3.56
C ARG A 416 -24.06 -26.24 -2.61
N GLY A 417 -24.04 -26.50 -1.29
CA GLY A 417 -23.72 -25.48 -0.30
C GLY A 417 -22.27 -24.96 -0.41
N LEU A 418 -21.33 -25.83 -0.78
CA LEU A 418 -19.92 -25.48 -0.96
C LEU A 418 -19.65 -24.64 -2.22
N ALA A 419 -20.47 -24.78 -3.27
CA ALA A 419 -20.30 -24.06 -4.53
C ALA A 419 -21.65 -23.54 -5.06
N PRO A 420 -22.20 -22.44 -4.49
CA PRO A 420 -23.53 -21.93 -4.85
C PRO A 420 -23.65 -21.43 -6.29
N SER A 421 -22.53 -21.17 -6.96
CA SER A 421 -22.44 -20.63 -8.32
C SER A 421 -21.76 -21.56 -9.34
N ALA A 422 -21.32 -22.77 -8.95
CA ALA A 422 -20.61 -23.70 -9.84
C ALA A 422 -21.35 -25.04 -10.02
N ALA A 423 -21.04 -25.79 -11.08
CA ALA A 423 -21.70 -27.04 -11.38
C ALA A 423 -21.27 -28.16 -10.41
N VAL A 424 -22.23 -28.95 -9.94
CA VAL A 424 -21.96 -30.17 -9.15
C VAL A 424 -22.06 -31.38 -10.07
N SER A 425 -20.93 -32.04 -10.35
CA SER A 425 -20.87 -33.26 -11.15
C SER A 425 -21.07 -34.49 -10.25
N ASP A 426 -22.17 -35.20 -10.46
CA ASP A 426 -22.53 -36.40 -9.71
C ASP A 426 -22.15 -37.68 -10.49
N GLN A 427 -21.19 -38.43 -9.96
CA GLN A 427 -20.77 -39.75 -10.45
C GLN A 427 -20.82 -40.80 -9.33
N LEU A 428 -21.81 -40.67 -8.43
CA LEU A 428 -22.02 -41.57 -7.30
C LEU A 428 -22.79 -42.83 -7.71
N ILE A 429 -22.31 -44.00 -7.28
CA ILE A 429 -22.89 -45.32 -7.57
C ILE A 429 -23.51 -45.89 -6.29
N LEU A 430 -24.74 -46.42 -6.39
CA LEU A 430 -25.44 -47.03 -5.26
C LEU A 430 -24.90 -48.44 -4.98
N GLU A 431 -24.43 -48.70 -3.76
CA GLU A 431 -23.99 -50.02 -3.28
C GLU A 431 -24.61 -50.31 -1.89
N PRO A 432 -25.67 -51.13 -1.82
CA PRO A 432 -26.37 -51.43 -0.57
C PRO A 432 -25.52 -52.18 0.47
N ASN A 433 -24.46 -52.88 0.06
CA ASN A 433 -23.60 -53.71 0.93
C ASN A 433 -22.32 -52.99 1.41
N LEU A 434 -22.34 -51.66 1.43
CA LEU A 434 -21.26 -50.83 1.95
C LEU A 434 -21.03 -51.08 3.45
N ARG A 435 -19.76 -51.18 3.85
CA ARG A 435 -19.35 -51.37 5.26
C ARG A 435 -19.75 -50.18 6.13
N GLU A 436 -20.29 -50.42 7.34
CA GLU A 436 -20.76 -49.37 8.28
C GLU A 436 -19.66 -48.71 9.12
N GLU A 437 -18.45 -49.30 9.17
CA GLU A 437 -17.31 -48.75 9.88
C GLU A 437 -16.19 -48.34 8.90
N PRO A 438 -15.70 -47.08 8.94
CA PRO A 438 -16.19 -45.95 9.75
C PRO A 438 -17.58 -45.45 9.31
N ASP A 439 -18.31 -44.75 10.21
CA ASP A 439 -19.63 -44.17 9.92
C ASP A 439 -19.57 -43.35 8.62
N TYR A 440 -20.23 -43.86 7.58
CA TYR A 440 -20.21 -43.30 6.24
C TYR A 440 -20.67 -41.84 6.20
N GLY A 441 -21.77 -41.52 6.90
CA GLY A 441 -22.35 -40.18 6.86
C GLY A 441 -21.46 -39.16 7.57
N ALA A 442 -20.92 -39.55 8.72
CA ALA A 442 -19.98 -38.72 9.46
C ALA A 442 -18.64 -38.56 8.72
N ALA A 443 -18.10 -39.62 8.12
CA ALA A 443 -16.83 -39.61 7.42
C ALA A 443 -16.88 -38.77 6.13
N THR A 444 -17.91 -38.95 5.30
CA THR A 444 -18.09 -38.17 4.06
C THR A 444 -18.49 -36.72 4.33
N GLY A 445 -19.29 -36.47 5.37
CA GLY A 445 -19.60 -35.11 5.84
C GLY A 445 -18.36 -34.37 6.32
N PHE A 446 -17.51 -35.01 7.12
CA PHE A 446 -16.22 -34.45 7.56
C PHE A 446 -15.27 -34.21 6.38
N ALA A 447 -15.19 -35.13 5.44
CA ALA A 447 -14.37 -34.96 4.23
C ALA A 447 -14.84 -33.77 3.36
N LEU A 448 -16.15 -33.57 3.23
CA LEU A 448 -16.72 -32.42 2.52
C LEU A 448 -16.49 -31.08 3.25
N ASP A 449 -16.57 -31.06 4.59
CA ASP A 449 -16.22 -29.87 5.38
C ASP A 449 -14.75 -29.48 5.17
N LEU A 450 -13.84 -30.45 5.18
CA LEU A 450 -12.42 -30.22 4.86
C LEU A 450 -12.23 -29.70 3.43
N LEU A 451 -12.96 -30.24 2.46
CA LEU A 451 -12.92 -29.77 1.07
C LEU A 451 -13.40 -28.31 0.96
N GLY A 452 -14.41 -27.92 1.74
CA GLY A 452 -14.90 -26.53 1.79
C GLY A 452 -13.89 -25.52 2.32
N LYS A 453 -12.84 -25.96 3.01
CA LYS A 453 -11.73 -25.11 3.49
C LYS A 453 -10.61 -24.95 2.46
N LEU A 454 -10.64 -25.73 1.38
CA LEU A 454 -9.68 -25.64 0.28
C LEU A 454 -10.19 -24.69 -0.81
N LYS A 455 -9.27 -23.93 -1.40
CA LYS A 455 -9.53 -23.12 -2.60
C LYS A 455 -9.66 -24.02 -3.83
N ARG A 456 -8.79 -25.03 -3.93
CA ARG A 456 -8.79 -26.10 -4.94
C ARG A 456 -8.27 -27.36 -4.30
N GLY A 457 -8.72 -28.54 -4.70
CA GLY A 457 -8.13 -29.77 -4.23
C GLY A 457 -9.05 -30.96 -4.32
N SER A 458 -8.58 -32.07 -3.76
CA SER A 458 -9.30 -33.32 -3.70
C SER A 458 -9.16 -33.96 -2.34
N VAL A 459 -10.27 -34.54 -1.89
CA VAL A 459 -10.33 -35.39 -0.72
C VAL A 459 -10.74 -36.79 -1.17
N SER A 460 -10.07 -37.81 -0.64
CA SER A 460 -10.38 -39.21 -0.92
C SER A 460 -10.44 -40.02 0.36
N LEU A 461 -11.39 -40.96 0.39
CA LEU A 461 -11.66 -41.90 1.46
C LEU A 461 -11.55 -43.30 0.88
N ALA A 462 -10.59 -44.07 1.37
CA ALA A 462 -10.40 -45.48 1.06
C ALA A 462 -10.42 -46.29 2.36
N GLY A 463 -11.56 -46.93 2.65
CA GLY A 463 -11.83 -47.56 3.94
C GLY A 463 -11.83 -46.51 5.06
N ALA A 464 -10.88 -46.64 6.00
CA ALA A 464 -10.69 -45.71 7.11
C ALA A 464 -9.56 -44.68 6.85
N VAL A 465 -8.97 -44.65 5.66
CA VAL A 465 -7.85 -43.75 5.33
C VAL A 465 -8.38 -42.52 4.59
N LEU A 466 -8.17 -41.35 5.19
CA LEU A 466 -8.45 -40.04 4.61
C LEU A 466 -7.17 -39.48 3.98
N ALA A 467 -7.24 -39.10 2.70
CA ALA A 467 -6.17 -38.39 2.00
C ALA A 467 -6.69 -37.07 1.41
N LEU A 468 -5.93 -35.99 1.63
CA LEU A 468 -6.26 -34.63 1.23
C LEU A 468 -5.09 -34.03 0.44
N SER A 469 -5.37 -33.30 -0.63
CA SER A 469 -4.38 -32.58 -1.42
C SER A 469 -4.99 -31.35 -2.05
N GLY A 470 -4.28 -30.23 -2.12
CA GLY A 470 -4.86 -29.01 -2.69
C GLY A 470 -4.17 -27.71 -2.33
N GLU A 471 -4.87 -26.62 -2.59
CA GLU A 471 -4.46 -25.26 -2.31
C GLU A 471 -5.37 -24.62 -1.27
N VAL A 472 -4.78 -23.89 -0.32
CA VAL A 472 -5.49 -23.06 0.66
C VAL A 472 -5.21 -21.57 0.40
N ALA A 473 -6.21 -20.74 0.68
CA ALA A 473 -6.20 -19.33 0.29
C ALA A 473 -5.23 -18.45 1.11
N ASN A 474 -5.02 -18.76 2.38
CA ASN A 474 -4.17 -17.97 3.28
C ASN A 474 -3.75 -18.79 4.53
N GLY A 475 -2.90 -18.19 5.37
CA GLY A 475 -2.42 -18.82 6.60
C GLY A 475 -3.51 -19.12 7.63
N GLN A 476 -4.59 -18.33 7.68
CA GLN A 476 -5.71 -18.58 8.60
C GLN A 476 -6.51 -19.82 8.20
N ALA A 477 -6.82 -19.97 6.91
CA ALA A 477 -7.46 -21.17 6.37
C ALA A 477 -6.59 -22.42 6.60
N TRP A 478 -5.26 -22.29 6.51
CA TRP A 478 -4.34 -23.35 6.89
C TRP A 478 -4.42 -23.70 8.38
N GLN A 479 -4.44 -22.71 9.29
CA GLN A 479 -4.56 -22.96 10.73
C GLN A 479 -5.88 -23.66 11.10
N GLU A 480 -6.99 -23.27 10.48
CA GLU A 480 -8.28 -23.94 10.67
C GLU A 480 -8.27 -25.38 10.17
N LEU A 481 -7.66 -25.61 9.01
CA LEU A 481 -7.49 -26.95 8.44
C LEU A 481 -6.59 -27.82 9.31
N GLU A 482 -5.45 -27.30 9.75
CA GLU A 482 -4.52 -28.00 10.62
C GLU A 482 -5.15 -28.31 11.99
N ALA A 483 -5.93 -27.37 12.54
CA ALA A 483 -6.69 -27.61 13.77
C ALA A 483 -7.75 -28.70 13.61
N ALA A 484 -8.42 -28.78 12.46
CA ALA A 484 -9.37 -29.84 12.15
C ALA A 484 -8.68 -31.21 12.03
N LEU A 485 -7.47 -31.25 11.44
CA LEU A 485 -6.68 -32.47 11.24
C LEU A 485 -5.98 -32.96 12.52
N ARG A 486 -5.61 -32.06 13.42
CA ARG A 486 -4.92 -32.38 14.68
C ARG A 486 -5.84 -32.79 15.83
N ARG A 487 -7.16 -32.64 15.69
CA ARG A 487 -8.12 -33.13 16.69
C ARG A 487 -8.02 -34.65 16.81
N GLN A 488 -7.60 -35.13 17.99
CA GLN A 488 -7.58 -36.55 18.32
C GLN A 488 -8.62 -36.90 19.41
N PRO A 489 -9.41 -37.97 19.23
CA PRO A 489 -9.51 -38.80 18.01
C PRO A 489 -10.19 -38.05 16.86
N LEU A 490 -9.78 -38.34 15.61
CA LEU A 490 -10.50 -37.84 14.44
C LEU A 490 -11.95 -38.37 14.49
N PRO A 491 -12.95 -37.57 14.09
CA PRO A 491 -14.33 -38.04 14.05
C PRO A 491 -14.47 -39.32 13.22
N ALA A 492 -15.34 -40.22 13.66
CA ALA A 492 -15.71 -41.44 12.94
C ALA A 492 -14.59 -42.51 12.78
N GLY A 493 -13.49 -42.48 13.54
CA GLY A 493 -12.47 -43.56 13.47
C GLY A 493 -11.57 -43.50 12.23
N LEU A 494 -11.53 -42.35 11.56
CA LEU A 494 -10.66 -42.08 10.43
C LEU A 494 -9.18 -41.99 10.86
N SER A 495 -8.31 -42.40 9.95
CA SER A 495 -6.85 -42.24 10.05
C SER A 495 -6.34 -41.41 8.87
N LEU A 496 -5.38 -40.54 9.12
CA LEU A 496 -4.74 -39.75 8.05
C LEU A 496 -3.73 -40.62 7.31
N GLY A 497 -3.83 -40.64 5.98
CA GLY A 497 -2.80 -41.25 5.14
C GLY A 497 -1.46 -40.52 5.31
N THR A 498 -0.35 -41.24 5.21
CA THR A 498 1.03 -40.73 5.38
C THR A 498 1.43 -39.60 4.42
N ALA A 499 0.64 -39.33 3.37
CA ALA A 499 0.85 -38.27 2.40
C ALA A 499 -0.09 -37.05 2.53
N GLY A 500 -1.08 -37.10 3.45
CA GLY A 500 -2.29 -36.25 3.41
C GLY A 500 -2.15 -34.77 3.80
N THR A 501 -0.99 -34.31 4.29
CA THR A 501 -0.77 -32.90 4.64
C THR A 501 0.37 -32.26 3.86
N ALA A 502 1.33 -33.06 3.37
CA ALA A 502 2.47 -32.57 2.61
C ALA A 502 2.09 -32.10 1.19
N ALA A 503 0.95 -32.55 0.67
CA ALA A 503 0.43 -32.19 -0.64
C ALA A 503 -0.45 -30.92 -0.64
N ILE A 504 -0.49 -30.18 0.47
CA ILE A 504 -1.31 -28.97 0.62
C ILE A 504 -0.41 -27.74 0.57
N ALA A 505 -0.73 -26.80 -0.32
CA ALA A 505 0.06 -25.60 -0.54
C ALA A 505 -0.75 -24.32 -0.29
N VAL A 506 -0.15 -23.34 0.38
CA VAL A 506 -0.76 -22.01 0.50
C VAL A 506 -0.46 -21.19 -0.76
N ARG A 507 -1.47 -20.61 -1.40
CA ARG A 507 -1.34 -19.78 -2.61
C ARG A 507 -2.23 -18.52 -2.56
N PRO A 508 -1.69 -17.31 -2.77
CA PRO A 508 -0.29 -17.02 -3.10
C PRO A 508 0.64 -17.20 -1.89
N TYR A 509 1.84 -17.73 -2.12
CA TYR A 509 2.85 -17.89 -1.09
C TYR A 509 3.69 -16.62 -0.98
N VAL A 510 3.39 -15.77 0.00
CA VAL A 510 3.95 -14.41 0.09
C VAL A 510 4.84 -14.23 1.33
N LEU A 511 6.03 -13.67 1.14
CA LEU A 511 6.90 -13.13 2.18
C LEU A 511 7.21 -11.67 1.87
N SER A 512 6.92 -10.78 2.81
CA SER A 512 7.21 -9.36 2.72
C SER A 512 8.27 -8.97 3.73
N LEU A 513 9.24 -8.17 3.25
CA LEU A 513 10.39 -7.71 3.99
C LEU A 513 10.49 -6.20 3.85
N SER A 514 10.75 -5.50 4.94
CA SER A 514 11.09 -4.08 4.92
C SER A 514 12.25 -3.80 5.85
N ALA A 515 13.23 -3.02 5.39
CA ALA A 515 14.40 -2.65 6.18
C ALA A 515 14.64 -1.14 6.08
N ASP A 516 14.83 -0.49 7.23
CA ASP A 516 15.22 0.90 7.34
C ASP A 516 16.20 1.11 8.51
N ARG A 517 16.45 2.38 8.88
CA ARG A 517 17.34 2.73 10.00
C ARG A 517 16.78 2.37 11.38
N SER A 518 15.47 2.13 11.49
CA SER A 518 14.77 1.80 12.73
C SER A 518 14.75 0.28 12.99
N GLY A 519 14.73 -0.53 11.93
CA GLY A 519 14.83 -1.98 12.03
C GLY A 519 14.45 -2.72 10.76
N LEU A 520 14.41 -4.05 10.86
CA LEU A 520 13.93 -4.94 9.81
C LEU A 520 12.63 -5.62 10.24
N THR A 521 11.64 -5.66 9.36
CA THR A 521 10.36 -6.34 9.60
C THR A 521 10.18 -7.46 8.58
N LEU A 522 9.84 -8.65 9.08
CA LEU A 522 9.52 -9.85 8.29
C LEU A 522 8.05 -10.20 8.52
N THR A 523 7.24 -10.25 7.47
CA THR A 523 5.82 -10.65 7.56
C THR A 523 5.47 -11.67 6.47
N GLY A 524 4.55 -12.59 6.75
CA GLY A 524 4.08 -13.58 5.78
C GLY A 524 4.56 -15.01 6.05
N ALA A 525 4.84 -15.77 5.00
CA ALA A 525 5.03 -17.21 5.04
C ALA A 525 6.51 -17.64 4.95
N LEU A 526 6.92 -18.59 5.79
CA LEU A 526 8.21 -19.27 5.72
C LEU A 526 8.04 -20.79 5.63
N PRO A 527 8.93 -21.52 4.92
CA PRO A 527 8.79 -22.96 4.71
C PRO A 527 8.99 -23.78 5.98
N ASP A 528 9.95 -23.38 6.81
CA ASP A 528 10.39 -24.15 7.97
C ASP A 528 11.11 -23.26 9.00
N ALA A 529 11.31 -23.81 10.20
CA ALA A 529 12.00 -23.12 11.30
C ALA A 529 13.49 -22.90 11.03
N GLN A 530 14.12 -23.74 10.20
CA GLN A 530 15.54 -23.63 9.86
C GLN A 530 15.81 -22.39 9.00
N THR A 531 14.94 -22.14 8.03
CA THR A 531 14.96 -20.96 7.15
C THR A 531 14.78 -19.71 7.98
N ARG A 532 13.81 -19.70 8.91
CA ARG A 532 13.64 -18.59 9.86
C ARG A 532 14.92 -18.32 10.65
N ALA A 533 15.53 -19.35 11.23
CA ALA A 533 16.78 -19.22 11.97
C ALA A 533 17.93 -18.69 11.09
N ALA A 534 18.01 -19.10 9.82
CA ALA A 534 19.01 -18.62 8.88
C ALA A 534 18.83 -17.13 8.52
N LEU A 535 17.59 -16.66 8.36
CA LEU A 535 17.31 -15.24 8.13
C LEU A 535 17.66 -14.41 9.37
N LEU A 536 17.31 -14.89 10.57
CA LEU A 536 17.64 -14.26 11.84
C LEU A 536 19.16 -14.12 12.02
N ALA A 537 19.93 -15.15 11.69
CA ALA A 537 21.38 -15.12 11.78
C ALA A 537 22.02 -14.04 10.89
N LEU A 538 21.44 -13.75 9.72
CA LEU A 538 21.90 -12.65 8.86
C LEU A 538 21.68 -11.29 9.50
N VAL A 539 20.53 -11.10 10.16
CA VAL A 539 20.21 -9.83 10.83
C VAL A 539 21.09 -9.64 12.06
N GLU A 540 21.35 -10.70 12.83
CA GLU A 540 22.25 -10.68 13.99
C GLU A 540 23.70 -10.35 13.62
N ALA A 541 24.13 -10.70 12.40
CA ALA A 541 25.44 -10.33 11.86
C ALA A 541 25.50 -8.90 11.27
N SER A 542 24.38 -8.16 11.30
CA SER A 542 24.25 -6.84 10.66
C SER A 542 24.24 -5.69 11.67
N PRO A 543 24.37 -4.42 11.22
CA PRO A 543 24.21 -3.24 12.08
C PRO A 543 22.81 -3.09 12.71
N LEU A 544 21.83 -3.88 12.24
CA LEU A 544 20.46 -3.91 12.75
C LEU A 544 20.26 -4.96 13.87
N LYS A 545 21.33 -5.51 14.44
CA LYS A 545 21.27 -6.42 15.59
C LYS A 545 20.33 -5.88 16.68
N GLY A 546 19.38 -6.72 17.12
CA GLY A 546 18.37 -6.38 18.14
C GLY A 546 17.25 -5.43 17.69
N ARG A 547 17.23 -4.99 16.43
CA ARG A 547 16.19 -4.10 15.84
C ARG A 547 15.45 -4.82 14.72
N PHE A 548 14.67 -5.82 15.11
CA PHE A 548 14.00 -6.71 14.17
C PHE A 548 12.64 -7.16 14.71
N ASN A 549 11.63 -7.18 13.84
CA ASN A 549 10.27 -7.64 14.13
C ASN A 549 9.91 -8.84 13.23
N ASP A 550 9.62 -10.00 13.82
CA ASP A 550 9.18 -11.22 13.13
C ASP A 550 7.68 -11.45 13.31
N GLU A 551 6.91 -11.29 12.25
CA GLU A 551 5.49 -11.65 12.20
C GLU A 551 5.26 -12.80 11.21
N THR A 552 6.29 -13.58 10.90
CA THR A 552 6.18 -14.69 9.95
C THR A 552 5.55 -15.94 10.58
N GLN A 553 4.88 -16.74 9.73
CA GLN A 553 4.28 -18.02 10.08
C GLN A 553 4.91 -19.14 9.25
N ILE A 554 5.05 -20.32 9.84
CA ILE A 554 5.55 -21.50 9.11
C ILE A 554 4.37 -22.12 8.35
N LEU A 555 4.42 -22.10 7.02
CA LEU A 555 3.34 -22.56 6.15
C LEU A 555 3.87 -23.49 5.05
N PRO A 556 3.15 -24.58 4.71
CA PRO A 556 3.58 -25.53 3.69
C PRO A 556 3.35 -25.03 2.27
N GLY A 557 4.00 -25.72 1.32
CA GLY A 557 3.85 -25.45 -0.11
C GLY A 557 4.75 -24.35 -0.68
N ALA A 558 5.81 -23.96 0.04
CA ALA A 558 6.80 -23.01 -0.49
C ALA A 558 7.38 -23.53 -1.83
N PRO A 559 7.53 -22.66 -2.85
CA PRO A 559 8.14 -23.07 -4.11
C PRO A 559 9.60 -23.52 -3.92
N ALA A 560 10.09 -24.39 -4.82
CA ALA A 560 11.44 -24.91 -4.74
C ALA A 560 12.47 -23.78 -4.85
N GLY A 561 13.37 -23.67 -3.87
CA GLY A 561 14.38 -22.58 -3.83
C GLY A 561 13.95 -21.33 -3.07
N PHE A 562 12.74 -21.28 -2.51
CA PHE A 562 12.22 -20.13 -1.76
C PHE A 562 13.14 -19.67 -0.62
N ALA A 563 13.68 -20.60 0.17
CA ALA A 563 14.58 -20.29 1.27
C ALA A 563 15.86 -19.58 0.79
N ALA A 564 16.39 -19.96 -0.37
CA ALA A 564 17.57 -19.31 -0.97
C ALA A 564 17.24 -17.89 -1.44
N VAL A 565 16.07 -17.70 -2.06
CA VAL A 565 15.58 -16.39 -2.50
C VAL A 565 15.34 -15.46 -1.31
N ALA A 566 14.70 -15.94 -0.24
CA ALA A 566 14.47 -15.18 0.98
C ALA A 566 15.80 -14.72 1.61
N ARG A 567 16.80 -15.62 1.68
CA ARG A 567 18.13 -15.29 2.20
C ARG A 567 18.83 -14.22 1.36
N MET A 568 18.74 -14.31 0.04
CA MET A 568 19.29 -13.32 -0.87
C MET A 568 18.58 -11.97 -0.73
N ALA A 569 17.25 -11.96 -0.63
CA ALA A 569 16.47 -10.74 -0.44
C ALA A 569 16.87 -10.01 0.85
N VAL A 570 16.97 -10.73 1.98
CA VAL A 570 17.47 -10.16 3.25
C VAL A 570 18.90 -9.62 3.09
N THR A 571 19.79 -10.39 2.47
CA THR A 571 21.20 -9.98 2.28
C THR A 571 21.30 -8.68 1.47
N ASN A 572 20.49 -8.52 0.42
CA ASN A 572 20.46 -7.29 -0.37
C ASN A 572 19.82 -6.13 0.39
N LEU A 573 18.74 -6.36 1.12
CA LEU A 573 18.07 -5.34 1.93
C LEU A 573 18.99 -4.78 3.03
N LEU A 574 19.76 -5.63 3.70
CA LEU A 574 20.70 -5.21 4.75
C LEU A 574 21.83 -4.30 4.25
N ARG A 575 22.04 -4.22 2.93
CA ARG A 575 23.05 -3.35 2.30
C ARG A 575 22.46 -2.01 1.86
N LEU A 576 21.13 -1.89 1.77
CA LEU A 576 20.44 -0.68 1.37
C LEU A 576 20.18 0.22 2.59
N ASP A 577 20.07 1.53 2.38
CA ASP A 577 19.73 2.47 3.46
C ASP A 577 18.24 2.38 3.84
N PHE A 578 17.41 2.16 2.82
CA PHE A 578 15.98 1.91 2.91
C PHE A 578 15.62 0.91 1.83
N GLY A 579 14.82 -0.10 2.14
CA GLY A 579 14.35 -1.03 1.14
C GLY A 579 13.16 -1.86 1.57
N SER A 580 12.45 -2.37 0.58
CA SER A 580 11.44 -3.38 0.74
C SER A 580 11.62 -4.47 -0.31
N ALA A 581 11.30 -5.70 0.07
CA ALA A 581 11.24 -6.82 -0.85
C ALA A 581 9.96 -7.62 -0.62
N THR A 582 9.32 -8.07 -1.68
CA THR A 582 8.20 -9.00 -1.60
C THR A 582 8.49 -10.18 -2.50
N ILE A 583 8.34 -11.39 -1.96
CA ILE A 583 8.43 -12.64 -2.71
C ILE A 583 7.02 -13.21 -2.74
N ALA A 584 6.40 -13.24 -3.92
CA ALA A 584 5.09 -13.80 -4.14
C ALA A 584 5.21 -14.93 -5.17
N ASP A 585 5.10 -16.17 -4.71
CA ASP A 585 5.29 -17.38 -5.52
C ASP A 585 6.66 -17.37 -6.26
N ASP A 586 6.68 -17.07 -7.56
CA ASP A 586 7.88 -17.00 -8.42
C ASP A 586 8.42 -15.57 -8.61
N LEU A 587 7.65 -14.54 -8.25
CA LEU A 587 8.02 -13.14 -8.48
C LEU A 587 8.63 -12.52 -7.24
N VAL A 588 9.83 -11.97 -7.40
CA VAL A 588 10.55 -11.22 -6.39
C VAL A 588 10.55 -9.75 -6.78
N THR A 589 9.92 -8.90 -5.99
CA THR A 589 10.03 -7.44 -6.15
C THR A 589 11.01 -6.92 -5.11
N LEU A 590 11.98 -6.12 -5.54
CA LEU A 590 12.95 -5.45 -4.67
C LEU A 590 12.95 -3.97 -4.99
N ARG A 591 12.76 -3.15 -3.97
CA ARG A 591 12.79 -1.69 -4.06
C ARG A 591 13.70 -1.15 -2.97
N GLY A 592 14.44 -0.09 -3.27
CA GLY A 592 15.18 0.57 -2.23
C GLY A 592 16.04 1.72 -2.70
N LEU A 593 16.66 2.36 -1.74
CA LEU A 593 17.52 3.51 -1.91
C LEU A 593 18.86 3.24 -1.24
N THR A 594 19.93 3.67 -1.88
CA THR A 594 21.27 3.65 -1.29
C THR A 594 21.99 4.97 -1.56
N CYS A 595 22.79 5.41 -0.60
CA CYS A 595 23.70 6.53 -0.74
C CYS A 595 24.96 6.16 -1.56
N ARG A 596 25.18 4.89 -1.90
CA ARG A 596 26.39 4.40 -2.58
C ARG A 596 26.09 3.74 -3.92
N ASP A 597 26.65 4.29 -4.99
CA ASP A 597 26.46 3.79 -6.37
C ASP A 597 27.03 2.39 -6.59
N LEU A 598 28.10 2.01 -5.87
CA LEU A 598 28.62 0.64 -5.89
C LEU A 598 27.60 -0.38 -5.35
N ILE A 599 26.94 -0.07 -4.23
CA ILE A 599 25.93 -0.96 -3.64
C ILE A 599 24.75 -1.11 -4.60
N LYS A 600 24.32 -0.02 -5.24
CA LYS A 600 23.28 -0.06 -6.27
C LYS A 600 23.62 -1.08 -7.36
N ARG A 601 24.80 -0.95 -7.99
CA ARG A 601 25.24 -1.85 -9.05
C ARG A 601 25.34 -3.31 -8.59
N GLU A 602 25.90 -3.55 -7.40
CA GLU A 602 26.06 -4.90 -6.87
C GLU A 602 24.72 -5.55 -6.53
N VAL A 603 23.74 -4.80 -6.04
CA VAL A 603 22.38 -5.30 -5.80
C VAL A 603 21.65 -5.58 -7.12
N GLU A 604 21.76 -4.70 -8.12
CA GLU A 604 21.20 -4.90 -9.47
C GLU A 604 21.84 -6.12 -10.18
N THR A 605 23.13 -6.34 -9.99
CA THR A 605 23.84 -7.53 -10.50
C THR A 605 23.34 -8.78 -9.77
N SER A 606 23.26 -8.74 -8.44
CA SER A 606 22.73 -9.86 -7.65
C SER A 606 21.29 -10.20 -8.02
N ALA A 607 20.49 -9.18 -8.36
CA ALA A 607 19.11 -9.33 -8.82
C ALA A 607 18.98 -10.04 -10.17
N SER A 608 19.95 -9.86 -11.07
CA SER A 608 19.94 -10.44 -12.41
C SER A 608 20.58 -11.83 -12.48
N THR A 609 21.61 -12.11 -11.68
CA THR A 609 22.37 -13.38 -11.77
C THR A 609 22.22 -14.30 -10.57
N GLY A 610 21.59 -13.85 -9.47
CA GLY A 610 21.53 -14.57 -8.20
C GLY A 610 20.30 -15.47 -8.00
N LEU A 611 19.39 -15.56 -8.97
CA LEU A 611 18.10 -16.25 -8.80
C LEU A 611 18.18 -17.75 -9.11
N PRO A 612 17.52 -18.60 -8.30
CA PRO A 612 17.26 -19.99 -8.66
C PRO A 612 16.37 -20.11 -9.92
N PRO A 613 16.46 -21.21 -10.67
CA PRO A 613 15.62 -21.43 -11.85
C PRO A 613 14.14 -21.42 -11.48
N GLY A 614 13.34 -20.71 -12.28
CA GLY A 614 11.89 -20.56 -12.08
C GLY A 614 11.48 -19.25 -11.39
N TYR A 615 12.42 -18.46 -10.86
CA TYR A 615 12.12 -17.15 -10.27
C TYR A 615 12.36 -15.99 -11.24
N ARG A 616 11.54 -14.96 -11.12
CA ARG A 616 11.69 -13.67 -11.80
C ARG A 616 11.91 -12.59 -10.77
N MET A 617 12.85 -11.67 -11.03
CA MET A 617 13.02 -10.50 -10.17
C MET A 617 12.75 -9.20 -10.91
N ASP A 618 12.01 -8.34 -10.25
CA ASP A 618 11.85 -6.93 -10.57
C ASP A 618 12.55 -6.11 -9.48
N ALA A 619 13.74 -5.59 -9.78
CA ALA A 619 14.52 -4.77 -8.87
C ALA A 619 14.62 -3.32 -9.38
N ALA A 620 14.32 -2.35 -8.50
CA ALA A 620 14.54 -0.93 -8.79
C ALA A 620 15.22 -0.27 -7.60
N ILE A 621 16.51 0.05 -7.76
CA ILE A 621 17.35 0.65 -6.73
C ILE A 621 17.72 2.08 -7.13
N GLY A 622 17.30 3.04 -6.31
CA GLY A 622 17.59 4.46 -6.51
C GLY A 622 18.80 4.95 -5.71
N LEU A 623 19.41 6.03 -6.18
CA LEU A 623 20.36 6.79 -5.36
C LEU A 623 19.59 7.74 -4.44
N ARG A 624 19.90 7.68 -3.16
CA ARG A 624 19.34 8.61 -2.17
C ARG A 624 20.06 9.95 -2.25
N GLN A 625 19.32 11.04 -2.41
CA GLN A 625 19.90 12.38 -2.57
C GLN A 625 19.95 13.19 -1.26
N THR A 626 19.12 12.85 -0.26
CA THR A 626 18.96 13.62 0.98
C THR A 626 19.43 12.87 2.23
N GLY A 627 20.13 13.57 3.14
CA GLY A 627 20.62 13.02 4.41
C GLY A 627 21.73 11.96 4.29
N CYS A 628 22.34 11.84 3.11
CA CYS A 628 23.55 11.05 2.94
C CYS A 628 24.73 11.85 3.50
N ILE A 629 25.06 11.63 4.77
CA ILE A 629 26.41 11.94 5.26
C ILE A 629 27.29 10.81 4.73
N VAL A 630 27.61 10.86 3.44
CA VAL A 630 28.74 10.11 2.92
C VAL A 630 29.93 10.80 3.55
N ASP A 631 30.55 10.19 4.56
CA ASP A 631 31.75 10.73 5.18
C ASP A 631 32.81 10.85 4.07
N PRO A 632 33.05 12.05 3.51
CA PRO A 632 33.81 12.16 2.28
C PRO A 632 35.24 11.63 2.48
N PRO A 633 35.95 11.94 3.59
CA PRO A 633 37.31 11.44 3.80
C PRO A 633 37.44 9.92 3.75
N ALA A 634 36.53 9.18 4.38
CA ALA A 634 36.63 7.72 4.48
C ALA A 634 36.33 7.00 3.15
N THR A 635 35.37 7.50 2.39
CA THR A 635 35.03 6.93 1.07
C THR A 635 36.14 7.22 0.07
N CYS A 636 36.63 8.46 0.04
CA CYS A 636 37.72 8.88 -0.84
C CYS A 636 39.04 8.16 -0.50
N GLN A 637 39.35 7.95 0.78
CA GLN A 637 40.54 7.19 1.18
C GLN A 637 40.46 5.74 0.68
N ASN A 638 39.33 5.06 0.87
CA ASN A 638 39.17 3.67 0.44
C ASN A 638 39.27 3.51 -1.08
N ASP A 639 38.67 4.41 -1.85
CA ASP A 639 38.71 4.37 -3.31
C ASP A 639 40.12 4.65 -3.84
N LEU A 640 40.83 5.62 -3.25
CA LEU A 640 42.23 5.89 -3.56
C LEU A 640 43.16 4.72 -3.17
N ASP A 641 42.97 4.11 -2.00
CA ASP A 641 43.75 2.93 -1.58
C ASP A 641 43.50 1.74 -2.52
N ALA A 642 42.25 1.51 -2.92
CA ALA A 642 41.90 0.45 -3.86
C ALA A 642 42.49 0.68 -5.26
N LEU A 643 42.52 1.94 -5.73
CA LEU A 643 43.19 2.32 -6.97
C LEU A 643 44.71 2.02 -6.88
N THR A 644 45.34 2.46 -5.79
CA THR A 644 46.80 2.33 -5.60
C THR A 644 47.23 0.86 -5.44
N LYS A 645 46.39 0.03 -4.81
CA LYS A 645 46.64 -1.40 -4.61
C LYS A 645 46.51 -2.22 -5.89
N ARG A 646 45.59 -1.83 -6.79
CA ARG A 646 45.38 -2.50 -8.08
C ARG A 646 46.38 -2.04 -9.14
N ASN A 647 46.78 -0.78 -9.07
CA ASN A 647 47.64 -0.16 -10.08
C ASN A 647 48.80 0.59 -9.40
N THR A 648 49.92 -0.10 -9.19
CA THR A 648 51.14 0.58 -8.73
C THR A 648 51.64 1.49 -9.86
N VAL A 649 51.71 2.80 -9.63
CA VAL A 649 52.33 3.74 -10.57
C VAL A 649 53.80 3.34 -10.74
N LEU A 650 54.14 2.77 -11.90
CA LEU A 650 55.46 2.22 -12.15
C LEU A 650 56.44 3.36 -12.47
N PHE A 651 57.45 3.53 -11.62
CA PHE A 651 58.61 4.37 -11.91
C PHE A 651 59.79 3.49 -12.31
N ALA A 652 60.48 3.85 -13.40
CA ALA A 652 61.74 3.21 -13.75
C ALA A 652 62.79 3.35 -12.61
N GLN A 653 63.75 2.44 -12.55
CA GLN A 653 64.79 2.43 -11.51
C GLN A 653 65.56 3.75 -11.53
N GLY A 654 65.65 4.40 -10.37
CA GLY A 654 66.35 5.68 -10.22
C GLY A 654 65.67 6.89 -10.89
N ALA A 655 64.50 6.73 -11.48
CA ALA A 655 63.78 7.82 -12.16
C ALA A 655 62.74 8.48 -11.26
N ALA A 656 62.75 9.81 -11.22
CA ALA A 656 61.66 10.65 -10.71
C ALA A 656 60.61 10.99 -11.80
N ALA A 657 60.95 10.76 -13.07
CA ALA A 657 60.04 10.96 -14.17
C ALA A 657 58.99 9.83 -14.21
N VAL A 658 57.72 10.20 -14.08
CA VAL A 658 56.61 9.35 -14.53
C VAL A 658 56.65 9.35 -16.06
N THR A 659 56.99 8.21 -16.66
CA THR A 659 56.63 7.96 -18.05
C THR A 659 55.12 7.77 -18.11
N LEU A 660 54.42 8.70 -18.77
CA LEU A 660 52.98 8.63 -18.99
C LEU A 660 52.68 7.56 -20.05
N ASP A 661 52.93 6.30 -19.72
CA ASP A 661 52.46 5.18 -20.50
C ASP A 661 50.94 5.01 -20.32
N ALA A 662 50.29 4.30 -21.25
CA ALA A 662 48.84 4.14 -21.23
C ALA A 662 48.27 3.59 -19.89
N PRO A 663 48.95 2.69 -19.17
CA PRO A 663 48.57 2.28 -17.82
C PRO A 663 48.61 3.45 -16.81
N THR A 664 49.71 4.19 -16.73
CA THR A 664 49.83 5.28 -15.76
C THR A 664 48.86 6.42 -16.04
N GLU A 665 48.60 6.72 -17.32
CA GLU A 665 47.57 7.66 -17.75
C GLU A 665 46.17 7.29 -17.22
N ARG A 666 45.79 6.01 -17.29
CA ARG A 666 44.51 5.52 -16.76
C ARG A 666 44.42 5.70 -15.25
N VAL A 667 45.49 5.38 -14.52
CA VAL A 667 45.53 5.52 -13.06
C VAL A 667 45.36 6.98 -12.64
N ILE A 668 46.04 7.90 -13.32
CA ILE A 668 45.94 9.32 -13.03
C ILE A 668 44.54 9.86 -13.38
N ALA A 669 43.95 9.42 -14.50
CA ALA A 669 42.58 9.80 -14.86
C ALA A 669 41.53 9.29 -13.84
N GLU A 670 41.69 8.05 -13.36
CA GLU A 670 40.82 7.47 -12.33
C GLU A 670 41.01 8.17 -10.98
N ALA A 671 42.24 8.52 -10.62
CA ALA A 671 42.52 9.35 -9.44
C ALA A 671 41.84 10.73 -9.53
N VAL A 672 41.86 11.38 -10.70
CA VAL A 672 41.13 12.65 -10.91
C VAL A 672 39.63 12.45 -10.73
N ALA A 673 39.04 11.41 -11.32
CA ALA A 673 37.62 11.12 -11.18
C ALA A 673 37.20 10.93 -9.71
N ILE A 674 38.01 10.20 -8.93
CA ILE A 674 37.80 10.02 -7.49
C ILE A 674 37.95 11.37 -6.77
N LEU A 675 39.01 12.14 -7.02
CA LEU A 675 39.27 13.42 -6.35
C LEU A 675 38.24 14.51 -6.69
N THR A 676 37.60 14.46 -7.85
CA THR A 676 36.50 15.35 -8.23
C THR A 676 35.23 15.06 -7.42
N GLN A 677 35.00 13.81 -7.02
CA GLN A 677 33.88 13.42 -6.14
C GLN A 677 34.09 13.85 -4.68
N CYS A 678 35.29 14.35 -4.35
CA CYS A 678 35.75 14.65 -2.99
C CYS A 678 36.18 16.12 -2.79
N PRO A 679 35.40 17.14 -3.21
CA PRO A 679 35.89 18.52 -3.37
C PRO A 679 36.42 19.19 -2.10
N GLY A 680 35.97 18.77 -0.91
CA GLY A 680 36.43 19.29 0.39
C GLY A 680 37.62 18.56 1.01
N ALA A 681 38.06 17.44 0.43
CA ALA A 681 39.15 16.64 0.98
C ALA A 681 40.53 17.24 0.66
N ARG A 682 41.40 17.31 1.67
CA ARG A 682 42.84 17.58 1.52
C ARG A 682 43.59 16.27 1.40
N ILE A 683 44.49 16.17 0.44
CA ILE A 683 45.18 14.94 0.05
C ILE A 683 46.68 15.14 0.20
N THR A 684 47.33 14.23 0.91
CA THR A 684 48.79 14.10 0.93
C THR A 684 49.20 12.98 -0.01
N ILE A 685 50.05 13.31 -0.98
CA ILE A 685 50.64 12.39 -1.93
C ILE A 685 51.98 11.93 -1.35
N GLU A 686 52.06 10.65 -1.00
CA GLU A 686 53.21 10.05 -0.32
C GLU A 686 54.05 9.22 -1.29
N GLY A 687 55.30 9.58 -1.47
CA GLY A 687 56.25 8.82 -2.29
C GLY A 687 57.08 7.84 -1.46
N HIS A 688 57.27 6.64 -1.99
CA HIS A 688 58.09 5.59 -1.37
C HIS A 688 59.14 5.04 -2.35
N ALA A 689 60.25 4.57 -1.79
CA ALA A 689 61.36 3.92 -2.50
C ALA A 689 61.68 2.55 -1.86
N ASN A 690 62.39 1.71 -2.61
CA ASN A 690 62.93 0.45 -2.12
C ASN A 690 64.44 0.58 -1.88
N SER A 691 64.99 -0.20 -0.95
CA SER A 691 66.39 -0.11 -0.49
C SER A 691 67.45 -0.57 -1.49
N ASP A 692 67.06 -1.10 -2.66
CA ASP A 692 67.99 -1.56 -3.69
C ASP A 692 68.68 -0.42 -4.46
N GLY A 693 68.42 0.83 -4.09
CA GLY A 693 69.04 2.03 -4.63
C GLY A 693 70.05 2.72 -3.72
N ASP A 694 70.29 2.22 -2.50
CA ASP A 694 71.27 2.82 -1.57
C ASP A 694 72.71 2.56 -2.08
N ARG A 695 73.18 3.45 -2.96
CA ARG A 695 74.56 3.56 -3.44
C ARG A 695 75.12 4.91 -3.05
N ASP A 696 76.44 5.03 -2.88
CA ASP A 696 77.09 6.30 -2.51
C ASP A 696 76.64 7.45 -3.42
N GLY A 697 76.10 8.51 -2.80
CA GLY A 697 75.57 9.70 -3.49
C GLY A 697 74.11 9.64 -3.95
N PHE A 698 73.37 8.55 -3.72
CA PHE A 698 71.95 8.45 -4.06
C PHE A 698 71.05 8.67 -2.85
N ASN A 699 70.09 9.59 -2.95
CA ASN A 699 69.16 9.91 -1.87
C ASN A 699 67.74 9.41 -2.19
N ASN A 700 67.35 8.30 -1.56
CA ASN A 700 66.01 7.71 -1.70
C ASN A 700 64.88 8.63 -1.19
N LEU A 701 65.16 9.48 -0.20
CA LEU A 701 64.20 10.46 0.31
C LEU A 701 63.90 11.53 -0.75
N ASP A 702 64.94 12.10 -1.38
CA ASP A 702 64.81 13.07 -2.47
C ASP A 702 64.08 12.46 -3.69
N LEU A 703 64.43 11.23 -4.08
CA LEU A 703 63.75 10.52 -5.17
C LEU A 703 62.24 10.37 -4.88
N SER A 704 61.90 9.90 -3.68
CA SER A 704 60.51 9.66 -3.29
C SER A 704 59.69 10.95 -3.25
N ALA A 705 60.28 12.05 -2.77
CA ALA A 705 59.65 13.37 -2.77
C ALA A 705 59.40 13.90 -4.19
N ARG A 706 60.37 13.76 -5.10
CA ARG A 706 60.21 14.17 -6.50
C ARG A 706 59.16 13.35 -7.25
N ARG A 707 58.97 12.08 -6.91
CA ARG A 707 57.90 11.22 -7.46
C ARG A 707 56.52 11.71 -7.04
N ALA A 708 56.33 11.99 -5.75
CA ALA A 708 55.10 12.57 -5.23
C ALA A 708 54.80 13.92 -5.89
N LEU A 709 55.83 14.77 -6.03
CA LEU A 709 55.74 16.06 -6.70
C LEU A 709 55.27 15.93 -8.15
N ARG A 710 55.82 14.96 -8.90
CA ARG A 710 55.43 14.74 -10.30
C ARG A 710 53.97 14.31 -10.43
N VAL A 711 53.50 13.43 -9.55
CA VAL A 711 52.09 13.01 -9.54
C VAL A 711 51.17 14.19 -9.20
N ARG A 712 51.55 15.02 -8.22
CA ARG A 712 50.84 16.26 -7.89
C ARG A 712 50.69 17.15 -9.11
N ASP A 713 51.79 17.45 -9.80
CA ASP A 713 51.78 18.38 -10.94
C ASP A 713 50.90 17.88 -12.09
N GLU A 714 50.78 16.55 -12.26
CA GLU A 714 49.88 15.97 -13.26
C GLU A 714 48.40 16.07 -12.85
N LEU A 715 48.08 15.92 -11.55
CA LEU A 715 46.74 16.17 -11.02
C LEU A 715 46.34 17.65 -11.15
N LEU A 716 47.29 18.58 -10.93
CA LEU A 716 47.06 20.02 -11.12
C LEU A 716 46.69 20.35 -12.56
N ARG A 717 47.40 19.76 -13.54
CA ARG A 717 47.10 19.96 -14.97
C ARG A 717 45.70 19.48 -15.37
N ARG A 718 45.16 18.51 -14.64
CA ARG A 718 43.82 17.94 -14.85
C ARG A 718 42.73 18.62 -14.03
N GLY A 719 43.04 19.75 -13.38
CA GLY A 719 42.05 20.63 -12.76
C GLY A 719 41.79 20.38 -11.28
N ILE A 720 42.65 19.63 -10.57
CA ILE A 720 42.57 19.54 -9.11
C ILE A 720 43.19 20.79 -8.48
N ASP A 721 42.48 21.39 -7.51
CA ASP A 721 42.91 22.62 -6.84
C ASP A 721 44.24 22.41 -6.08
N PRO A 722 45.27 23.25 -6.29
CA PRO A 722 46.53 23.17 -5.56
C PRO A 722 46.40 23.29 -4.04
N ALA A 723 45.40 24.01 -3.53
CA ALA A 723 45.18 24.13 -2.07
C ALA A 723 44.78 22.80 -1.41
N ARG A 724 44.41 21.79 -2.21
CA ARG A 724 43.98 20.47 -1.74
C ARG A 724 45.10 19.43 -1.78
N LEU A 725 46.26 19.72 -2.36
CA LEU A 725 47.31 18.73 -2.59
C LEU A 725 48.61 19.06 -1.86
N GLU A 726 49.03 18.17 -0.98
CA GLU A 726 50.34 18.16 -0.34
C GLU A 726 51.19 16.99 -0.85
N THR A 727 52.51 17.07 -0.74
CA THR A 727 53.44 16.00 -1.15
C THR A 727 54.44 15.71 -0.04
N ARG A 728 54.70 14.44 0.24
CA ARG A 728 55.74 13.99 1.18
C ARG A 728 56.52 12.81 0.61
N GLY A 729 57.82 12.78 0.83
CA GLY A 729 58.67 11.62 0.52
C GLY A 729 59.05 10.90 1.81
N PHE A 730 58.98 9.56 1.80
CA PHE A 730 59.35 8.72 2.95
C PHE A 730 60.56 7.82 2.67
N GLY A 731 61.18 7.93 1.49
CA GLY A 731 62.31 7.09 1.11
C GLY A 731 62.00 5.60 1.33
N THR A 732 62.87 4.92 2.07
CA THR A 732 62.77 3.49 2.41
C THR A 732 62.18 3.23 3.80
N GLU A 733 61.79 4.26 4.54
CA GLU A 733 61.43 4.17 5.97
C GLU A 733 60.07 3.50 6.23
N ARG A 734 59.22 3.40 5.20
CA ARG A 734 57.86 2.83 5.29
C ARG A 734 57.60 1.73 4.25
N PRO A 735 58.28 0.58 4.35
CA PRO A 735 58.07 -0.54 3.43
C PRO A 735 56.70 -1.20 3.66
N LEU A 736 56.02 -1.59 2.58
CA LEU A 736 54.81 -2.43 2.67
C LEU A 736 55.17 -3.90 2.87
N VAL A 737 56.27 -4.33 2.25
CA VAL A 737 56.80 -5.69 2.40
C VAL A 737 58.28 -5.62 2.76
N PRO A 738 58.79 -6.59 3.53
CA PRO A 738 60.20 -6.62 3.92
C PRO A 738 61.13 -6.48 2.71
N HIS A 739 62.19 -5.69 2.86
CA HIS A 739 63.20 -5.56 1.82
C HIS A 739 63.82 -6.93 1.51
N GLY A 740 63.98 -7.25 0.22
CA GLY A 740 64.54 -8.53 -0.24
C GLY A 740 63.52 -9.59 -0.63
N SER A 741 62.22 -9.40 -0.38
CA SER A 741 61.19 -10.29 -0.95
C SER A 741 61.13 -10.15 -2.49
N ALA A 742 60.68 -11.20 -3.19
CA ALA A 742 60.54 -11.18 -4.65
C ALA A 742 59.63 -10.02 -5.13
N ASP A 743 58.63 -9.66 -4.33
CA ASP A 743 57.65 -8.61 -4.61
C ASP A 743 58.04 -7.23 -4.03
N ALA A 744 59.17 -7.11 -3.33
CA ALA A 744 59.57 -5.86 -2.67
C ALA A 744 59.78 -4.72 -3.65
N LYS A 745 60.32 -5.00 -4.82
CA LYS A 745 60.60 -3.97 -5.84
C LYS A 745 59.32 -3.30 -6.35
N PRO A 746 58.30 -4.03 -6.85
CA PRO A 746 57.05 -3.39 -7.27
C PRO A 746 56.26 -2.81 -6.09
N MET A 747 56.19 -3.48 -4.93
CA MET A 747 55.29 -3.04 -3.85
C MET A 747 55.83 -1.85 -3.04
N ASN A 748 57.14 -1.75 -2.83
CA ASN A 748 57.73 -0.66 -2.04
C ASN A 748 58.00 0.61 -2.89
N ARG A 749 58.11 0.49 -4.22
CA ARG A 749 58.25 1.63 -5.14
C ARG A 749 56.89 2.14 -5.58
N ARG A 750 56.21 2.86 -4.70
CA ARG A 750 54.83 3.34 -4.94
C ARG A 750 54.67 4.82 -4.63
N VAL A 751 53.55 5.37 -5.11
CA VAL A 751 52.96 6.60 -4.60
C VAL A 751 51.63 6.23 -3.97
N GLN A 752 51.34 6.73 -2.78
CA GLN A 752 50.08 6.51 -2.06
C GLN A 752 49.39 7.85 -1.81
N PHE A 753 48.08 7.83 -1.66
CA PHE A 753 47.29 9.01 -1.31
C PHE A 753 46.73 8.84 0.10
N THR A 754 46.92 9.85 0.94
CA THR A 754 46.37 9.92 2.29
C THR A 754 45.45 11.14 2.38
N VAL A 755 44.19 10.91 2.73
CA VAL A 755 43.19 11.96 2.96
C VAL A 755 43.35 12.47 4.39
N ALA A 756 43.54 13.78 4.55
CA ALA A 756 43.57 14.40 5.86
C ALA A 756 42.18 14.29 6.50
N LYS A 757 42.14 13.87 7.77
CA LYS A 757 40.93 13.78 8.57
C LYS A 757 40.37 15.15 8.93
#